data_AF-J4GP70-F1
#
_entry.id   AF-J4GP70-F1
#
_cell.length_a   1.000
_cell.length_b   1.000
_cell.length_c   1.000
_cell.angle_alpha   90.00
_cell.angle_beta   90.00
_cell.angle_gamma   90.00
#
_symmetry.space_group_name_H-M   'P 1'
#
loop_
_entity.id
_entity.type
_entity.pdbx_description
1 polymer ?
#
loop_
_entity_poly.entity_id
_entity_poly.type
_entity_poly.pdbx_seq_one_letter_code
_entity_poly.pdbx_strand_id
1 'polypeptide(L)'
;MSTELLDFKYREVTVLRFVLKHLRQRRFLTPFNDVLSRSDLELEHPLVTQLYDSIVIKGDWSRAEEALLPAASSGLFDSYRYARAPHAHWTQLHALDADGSEPSRRGGHAMCIDEQNGLIYLFGGWDGQRNMDDFWVYNVHHDTWKCLSAATSRDENGPSPRACHKMVFNSKTGSIYLLGRLGDGDSADSADTRDGNVGSPRPTSPGRNHERPTDPPRARDVTPLPWLTYRSEFYRYDTRGVQAGKWTLLSTDTSVVDGPSLIFDHQMVIECEAQVIWVSGGRVVDGEWEICKYSGLYSYDIRTGLWQAHMSGSNNVDQTASSRFGHSMLLEPISRTLIIFAGQRDDKYLSDMYAYHIPSGTMTSLFSNFSAIGGPDACFTQRAAIDPELHEIYVFSGLSRNRSGMTVLESDAPSWVYRFDRPDRPGKWSKILLGDSPAASSSHPPDRMAPSPRYAHQVVYDSINKIIYMHGGNSGIVRDGNDDHASFRDAARERPLEGPDATKEDRLDDFWNMHLQRYVVDLSYRKLGYKARFGSRPLAEDIVRRARYDIRQQQFREMCEDAPAVQALAFLQTKVSEVVNHSDSDEAHIFRSLLSHLLASTKPMAPSSTSQRHAGILSSDHDLASSAKTGRDMLADALQSEDEEMEDRTGETQGGLESQPVIRLEEDPAETLSVGVPPSAERFKQRTEVFEKLMVFVKEDAKQPDRNLLDLINTDEYE
;
A
#
# COMPACT_ATOMS: atom_id res chain seq x y z
N MET A 1 11.90 -11.97 -31.99
CA MET A 1 13.22 -12.50 -31.60
C MET A 1 13.72 -12.00 -30.26
N SER A 2 13.46 -10.75 -29.82
CA SER A 2 13.96 -10.26 -28.53
C SER A 2 13.21 -10.81 -27.31
N THR A 3 11.89 -10.94 -27.37
CA THR A 3 11.03 -11.39 -26.26
C THR A 3 11.20 -12.87 -25.90
N GLU A 4 11.31 -13.76 -26.89
CA GLU A 4 11.53 -15.20 -26.65
C GLU A 4 12.91 -15.47 -26.02
N LEU A 5 13.93 -14.70 -26.41
CA LEU A 5 15.28 -14.83 -25.86
C LEU A 5 15.34 -14.32 -24.40
N LEU A 6 14.57 -13.28 -24.07
CA LEU A 6 14.38 -12.77 -22.72
C LEU A 6 13.63 -13.77 -21.83
N ASP A 7 12.57 -14.40 -22.34
CA ASP A 7 11.81 -15.44 -21.62
C ASP A 7 12.66 -16.70 -21.38
N PHE A 8 13.42 -17.15 -22.39
CA PHE A 8 14.34 -18.29 -22.24
C PHE A 8 15.39 -18.03 -21.15
N LYS A 9 16.06 -16.88 -21.19
CA LYS A 9 17.06 -16.50 -20.17
C LYS A 9 16.44 -16.41 -18.78
N TYR A 10 15.24 -15.84 -18.66
CA TYR A 10 14.55 -15.74 -17.37
C TYR A 10 14.23 -17.12 -16.77
N ARG A 11 13.77 -18.07 -17.60
CA ARG A 11 13.51 -19.45 -17.17
C ARG A 11 14.78 -20.17 -16.75
N GLU A 12 15.86 -20.02 -17.53
CA GLU A 12 17.16 -20.62 -17.23
C GLU A 12 17.73 -20.12 -15.90
N VAL A 13 17.69 -18.80 -15.66
CA VAL A 13 18.07 -18.17 -14.39
C VAL A 13 17.22 -18.70 -13.23
N THR A 14 15.91 -18.82 -13.44
CA THR A 14 14.98 -19.31 -12.41
C THR A 14 15.31 -20.75 -12.03
N VAL A 15 15.48 -21.64 -13.01
CA VAL A 15 15.83 -23.06 -12.77
C VAL A 15 17.18 -23.19 -12.06
N LEU A 16 18.19 -22.45 -12.50
CA LEU A 16 19.51 -22.47 -11.86
C LEU A 16 19.45 -22.05 -10.39
N ARG A 17 18.62 -21.06 -10.02
CA ARG A 17 18.41 -20.68 -8.61
C ARG A 17 17.82 -21.82 -7.78
N PHE A 18 16.86 -22.58 -8.32
CA PHE A 18 16.32 -23.75 -7.63
C PHE A 18 17.35 -24.87 -7.46
N VAL A 19 18.17 -25.12 -8.48
CA VAL A 19 19.27 -26.11 -8.42
C VAL A 19 20.30 -25.71 -7.36
N LEU A 20 20.76 -24.46 -7.37
CA LEU A 20 21.73 -23.94 -6.41
C LEU A 20 21.21 -24.03 -4.96
N LYS A 21 19.95 -23.63 -4.72
CA LYS A 21 19.31 -23.82 -3.40
C LYS A 21 19.32 -25.29 -2.98
N HIS A 22 18.94 -26.21 -3.88
CA HIS A 22 18.89 -27.63 -3.58
C HIS A 22 20.28 -28.20 -3.25
N LEU A 23 21.31 -27.87 -4.03
CA LEU A 23 22.69 -28.29 -3.76
C LEU A 23 23.16 -27.80 -2.39
N ARG A 24 22.89 -26.52 -2.08
CA ARG A 24 23.26 -25.90 -0.80
C ARG A 24 22.57 -26.57 0.40
N GLN A 25 21.27 -26.85 0.32
CA GLN A 25 20.51 -27.52 1.38
C GLN A 25 20.93 -28.99 1.60
N ARG A 26 21.46 -29.64 0.56
CA ARG A 26 21.93 -31.03 0.60
C ARG A 26 23.43 -31.16 0.86
N ARG A 27 24.08 -30.06 1.27
CA ARG A 27 25.52 -30.00 1.61
C ARG A 27 26.46 -30.28 0.43
N PHE A 28 26.00 -30.11 -0.81
CA PHE A 28 26.85 -30.21 -2.01
C PHE A 28 27.48 -28.84 -2.33
N LEU A 29 28.37 -28.37 -1.45
CA LEU A 29 28.95 -27.02 -1.52
C LEU A 29 30.01 -26.88 -2.61
N THR A 30 30.79 -27.93 -2.90
CA THR A 30 31.77 -27.90 -3.99
C THR A 30 31.06 -27.74 -5.36
N PRO A 31 30.06 -28.57 -5.72
CA PRO A 31 29.27 -28.36 -6.93
C PRO A 31 28.53 -27.01 -6.95
N PHE A 32 28.03 -26.55 -5.80
CA PHE A 32 27.38 -25.24 -5.68
C PHE A 32 28.32 -24.10 -6.10
N ASN A 33 29.54 -24.08 -5.56
CA ASN A 33 30.54 -23.05 -5.87
C ASN A 33 31.02 -23.14 -7.33
N ASP A 34 31.18 -24.36 -7.85
CA ASP A 34 31.55 -24.59 -9.24
C ASP A 34 30.50 -24.05 -10.23
N VAL A 35 29.21 -24.28 -9.94
CA VAL A 35 28.12 -23.73 -10.76
C VAL A 35 28.08 -22.22 -10.66
N LEU A 36 28.14 -21.67 -9.43
CA LEU A 36 28.06 -20.23 -9.21
C LEU A 36 29.22 -19.48 -9.88
N SER A 37 30.45 -19.97 -9.77
CA SER A 37 31.65 -19.35 -10.38
C SER A 37 31.64 -19.34 -11.92
N ARG A 38 30.82 -20.19 -12.54
CA ARG A 38 30.65 -20.29 -13.99
C ARG A 38 29.37 -19.66 -14.49
N SER A 39 28.60 -19.04 -13.59
CA SER A 39 27.35 -18.36 -13.89
C SER A 39 27.45 -16.89 -13.50
N ASP A 40 26.92 -15.99 -14.32
CA ASP A 40 26.77 -14.56 -13.96
C ASP A 40 25.53 -14.34 -13.06
N LEU A 41 25.23 -15.30 -12.18
CA LEU A 41 23.99 -15.36 -11.42
C LEU A 41 24.24 -15.01 -9.95
N GLU A 42 23.48 -14.04 -9.45
CA GLU A 42 23.38 -13.78 -8.02
C GLU A 42 22.21 -14.61 -7.45
N LEU A 43 22.52 -15.58 -6.59
CA LEU A 43 21.48 -16.41 -5.95
C LEU A 43 20.61 -15.57 -5.00
N GLU A 44 21.24 -14.67 -4.25
CA GLU A 44 20.64 -13.85 -3.19
C GLU A 44 21.55 -12.64 -2.91
N HIS A 45 21.06 -11.70 -2.10
CA HIS A 45 21.80 -10.50 -1.74
C HIS A 45 23.05 -10.83 -0.90
N PRO A 46 24.19 -10.11 -1.05
CA PRO A 46 25.44 -10.42 -0.33
C PRO A 46 25.30 -10.51 1.21
N LEU A 47 24.44 -9.68 1.81
CA LEU A 47 24.15 -9.76 3.26
C LEU A 47 23.42 -11.05 3.66
N VAL A 48 22.59 -11.61 2.76
CA VAL A 48 21.91 -12.89 2.96
C VAL A 48 22.91 -14.04 2.86
N THR A 49 23.83 -13.99 1.90
CA THR A 49 24.95 -14.94 1.80
C THR A 49 25.84 -14.88 3.05
N GLN A 50 26.13 -13.69 3.56
CA GLN A 50 26.86 -13.53 4.82
C GLN A 50 26.12 -14.17 6.01
N LEU A 51 24.80 -14.03 6.08
CA LEU A 51 23.99 -14.69 7.11
C LEU A 51 24.06 -16.21 6.99
N TYR A 52 23.97 -16.76 5.77
CA TYR A 52 24.13 -18.19 5.51
C TYR A 52 25.50 -18.70 5.99
N ASP A 53 26.58 -18.03 5.57
CA ASP A 53 27.94 -18.42 5.94
C ASP A 53 28.14 -18.37 7.45
N SER A 54 27.64 -17.31 8.11
CA SER A 54 27.81 -17.13 9.55
C SER A 54 27.02 -18.17 10.35
N ILE A 55 25.76 -18.43 10.00
CA ILE A 55 24.88 -19.34 10.73
C ILE A 55 25.18 -20.81 10.38
N VAL A 56 25.14 -21.16 9.10
CA VAL A 56 25.13 -22.55 8.63
C VAL A 56 26.54 -23.13 8.62
N ILE A 57 27.47 -22.44 7.96
CA ILE A 57 28.82 -22.95 7.74
C ILE A 57 29.69 -22.76 8.98
N LYS A 58 29.75 -21.53 9.52
CA LYS A 58 30.76 -21.17 10.53
C LYS A 58 30.27 -21.30 11.97
N GLY A 59 28.96 -21.19 12.22
CA GLY A 59 28.43 -21.06 13.59
C GLY A 59 28.93 -19.79 14.30
N ASP A 60 29.23 -18.74 13.54
CA ASP A 60 29.65 -17.43 14.04
C ASP A 60 28.41 -16.59 14.37
N TRP A 61 27.84 -16.84 15.55
CA TRP A 61 26.61 -16.21 16.02
C TRP A 61 26.73 -14.68 16.14
N SER A 62 27.91 -14.18 16.52
CA SER A 62 28.15 -12.74 16.68
C SER A 62 28.07 -12.03 15.33
N ARG A 63 28.76 -12.57 14.32
CA ARG A 63 28.73 -12.03 12.96
C ARG A 63 27.36 -12.15 12.30
N ALA A 64 26.61 -13.22 12.62
CA ALA A 64 25.23 -13.37 12.17
C ALA A 64 24.33 -12.27 12.74
N GLU A 65 24.41 -11.96 14.04
CA GLU A 65 23.64 -10.88 14.66
C GLU A 65 24.03 -9.48 14.13
N GLU A 66 25.32 -9.25 13.87
CA GLU A 66 25.83 -8.00 13.29
C GLU A 66 25.29 -7.75 11.88
N ALA A 67 25.06 -8.79 11.08
CA ALA A 67 24.55 -8.68 9.71
C ALA A 67 23.06 -8.26 9.65
N LEU A 68 22.28 -8.44 10.72
CA LEU A 68 20.84 -8.13 10.75
C LEU A 68 20.55 -6.63 10.66
N LEU A 69 21.37 -5.78 11.29
CA LEU A 69 21.16 -4.33 11.29
C LEU A 69 21.42 -3.71 9.90
N PRO A 70 22.53 -4.02 9.20
CA PRO A 70 22.72 -3.65 7.81
C PRO A 70 21.61 -4.19 6.90
N ALA A 71 21.19 -5.45 7.08
CA ALA A 71 20.09 -6.03 6.29
C ALA A 71 18.79 -5.24 6.44
N ALA A 72 18.43 -4.87 7.68
CA ALA A 72 17.28 -4.02 7.96
C ALA A 72 17.44 -2.61 7.35
N SER A 73 18.61 -2.00 7.49
CA SER A 73 18.91 -0.65 7.00
C SER A 73 18.95 -0.57 5.46
N SER A 74 19.28 -1.68 4.80
CA SER A 74 19.24 -1.83 3.34
C SER A 74 17.85 -2.19 2.80
N GLY A 75 16.81 -2.18 3.64
CA GLY A 75 15.43 -2.46 3.22
C GLY A 75 15.16 -3.93 2.87
N LEU A 76 16.03 -4.88 3.25
CA LEU A 76 15.82 -6.29 2.95
C LEU A 76 14.57 -6.86 3.65
N PHE A 77 14.16 -6.26 4.77
CA PHE A 77 13.00 -6.69 5.55
C PHE A 77 11.70 -5.93 5.24
N ASP A 78 11.73 -5.04 4.25
CA ASP A 78 10.61 -4.15 3.95
C ASP A 78 9.40 -4.90 3.42
N SER A 79 9.59 -5.88 2.55
CA SER A 79 8.50 -6.73 2.04
C SER A 79 7.71 -7.38 3.18
N TYR A 80 8.40 -7.94 4.18
CA TYR A 80 7.78 -8.57 5.34
C TYR A 80 7.09 -7.54 6.24
N ARG A 81 7.75 -6.42 6.49
CA ARG A 81 7.19 -5.27 7.22
C ARG A 81 5.89 -4.79 6.59
N TYR A 82 5.82 -4.81 5.26
CA TYR A 82 4.70 -4.27 4.50
C TYR A 82 3.68 -5.31 4.03
N ALA A 83 3.97 -6.61 4.10
CA ALA A 83 3.06 -7.68 3.63
C ALA A 83 1.68 -7.66 4.33
N ARG A 84 1.60 -7.19 5.58
CA ARG A 84 0.33 -7.11 6.34
C ARG A 84 -0.56 -5.97 5.84
N ALA A 85 -1.86 -6.23 5.69
CA ALA A 85 -2.83 -5.21 5.26
C ALA A 85 -2.87 -4.03 6.25
N PRO A 86 -2.79 -2.78 5.78
CA PRO A 86 -2.87 -1.62 6.65
C PRO A 86 -4.30 -1.41 7.15
N HIS A 87 -4.42 -0.83 8.33
CA HIS A 87 -5.65 -0.37 8.94
C HIS A 87 -5.69 1.15 8.86
N ALA A 88 -6.77 1.70 8.32
CA ALA A 88 -7.06 3.12 8.26
C ALA A 88 -7.62 3.60 9.61
N HIS A 89 -6.93 4.56 10.21
CA HIS A 89 -7.46 5.34 11.33
C HIS A 89 -7.77 6.74 10.81
N TRP A 90 -9.06 7.07 10.74
CA TRP A 90 -9.54 8.36 10.29
C TRP A 90 -9.76 9.31 11.46
N THR A 91 -9.53 10.59 11.24
CA THR A 91 -9.88 11.64 12.19
C THR A 91 -10.46 12.81 11.43
N GLN A 92 -11.67 13.23 11.82
CA GLN A 92 -12.28 14.43 11.26
C GLN A 92 -11.57 15.65 11.84
N LEU A 93 -11.23 16.58 10.96
CA LEU A 93 -10.64 17.86 11.29
C LEU A 93 -11.75 18.91 11.29
N HIS A 94 -11.81 19.70 12.37
CA HIS A 94 -12.78 20.77 12.57
C HIS A 94 -12.10 22.14 12.58
N ALA A 95 -11.03 22.25 11.79
CA ALA A 95 -10.27 23.47 11.64
C ALA A 95 -11.13 24.59 11.07
N LEU A 96 -10.93 25.80 11.58
CA LEU A 96 -11.58 27.01 11.09
C LEU A 96 -10.52 28.06 10.76
N ASP A 97 -10.90 29.09 10.01
CA ASP A 97 -10.09 30.29 9.89
C ASP A 97 -10.25 31.26 11.07
N ALA A 98 -9.52 32.37 11.05
CA ALA A 98 -9.54 33.37 12.10
C ALA A 98 -10.93 34.02 12.33
N ASP A 99 -11.76 34.07 11.29
CA ASP A 99 -13.13 34.58 11.32
C ASP A 99 -14.17 33.46 11.56
N GLY A 100 -13.70 32.23 11.81
CA GLY A 100 -14.55 31.05 12.04
C GLY A 100 -15.11 30.43 10.77
N SER A 101 -14.52 30.71 9.61
CA SER A 101 -14.97 30.19 8.31
C SER A 101 -14.14 28.99 7.84
N GLU A 102 -14.74 28.13 7.02
CA GLU A 102 -14.08 26.99 6.38
C GLU A 102 -14.55 26.86 4.92
N PRO A 103 -13.84 26.09 4.06
CA PRO A 103 -14.31 25.82 2.71
C PRO A 103 -15.71 25.19 2.71
N SER A 104 -16.64 25.79 1.97
CA SER A 104 -18.02 25.28 1.89
C SER A 104 -18.12 23.93 1.16
N ARG A 105 -19.29 23.29 1.27
CA ARG A 105 -19.58 22.01 0.61
C ARG A 105 -19.33 22.05 -0.90
N ARG A 106 -18.60 21.07 -1.43
CA ARG A 106 -18.17 21.09 -2.84
C ARG A 106 -17.71 19.75 -3.38
N GLY A 107 -17.92 19.53 -4.68
CA GLY A 107 -17.31 18.44 -5.45
C GLY A 107 -16.49 18.97 -6.63
N GLY A 108 -15.57 18.17 -7.16
CA GLY A 108 -14.79 18.53 -8.35
C GLY A 108 -13.80 19.68 -8.15
N HIS A 109 -13.48 20.01 -6.91
CA HIS A 109 -12.42 20.97 -6.56
C HIS A 109 -11.03 20.32 -6.71
N ALA A 110 -9.98 21.13 -6.67
CA ALA A 110 -8.60 20.65 -6.70
C ALA A 110 -7.89 20.95 -5.38
N MET A 111 -6.98 20.05 -4.98
CA MET A 111 -6.09 20.24 -3.84
C MET A 111 -4.65 19.91 -4.21
N CYS A 112 -3.68 20.55 -3.56
CA CYS A 112 -2.27 20.20 -3.60
C CYS A 112 -1.61 20.52 -2.25
N ILE A 113 -0.44 19.93 -1.98
CA ILE A 113 0.25 20.05 -0.70
C ILE A 113 1.70 20.53 -0.89
N ASP A 114 2.11 21.44 -0.01
CA ASP A 114 3.49 21.82 0.25
C ASP A 114 3.96 21.09 1.50
N GLU A 115 4.43 19.85 1.32
CA GLU A 115 4.78 18.94 2.41
C GLU A 115 5.87 19.54 3.33
N GLN A 116 6.81 20.30 2.76
CA GLN A 116 7.91 20.91 3.50
C GLN A 116 7.44 21.95 4.52
N ASN A 117 6.34 22.66 4.26
CA ASN A 117 5.79 23.67 5.16
C ASN A 117 4.48 23.25 5.82
N GLY A 118 3.99 22.04 5.54
CA GLY A 118 2.71 21.56 6.05
C GLY A 118 1.52 22.43 5.60
N LEU A 119 1.47 22.84 4.33
CA LEU A 119 0.39 23.66 3.78
C LEU A 119 -0.40 22.91 2.71
N ILE A 120 -1.72 22.88 2.85
CA ILE A 120 -2.63 22.25 1.87
C ILE A 120 -3.46 23.34 1.21
N TYR A 121 -3.38 23.46 -0.10
CA TYR A 121 -4.14 24.44 -0.87
C TYR A 121 -5.37 23.80 -1.49
N LEU A 122 -6.49 24.52 -1.50
CA LEU A 122 -7.77 24.10 -2.07
C LEU A 122 -8.33 25.21 -2.96
N PHE A 123 -8.78 24.86 -4.16
CA PHE A 123 -9.36 25.82 -5.10
C PHE A 123 -10.61 25.30 -5.82
N GLY A 124 -11.60 26.18 -5.94
CA GLY A 124 -12.77 26.04 -6.80
C GLY A 124 -13.68 24.85 -6.46
N GLY A 125 -14.28 24.25 -7.48
CA GLY A 125 -15.27 23.17 -7.38
C GLY A 125 -16.70 23.66 -7.65
N TRP A 126 -17.66 22.76 -7.41
CA TRP A 126 -19.09 22.99 -7.62
C TRP A 126 -19.87 22.73 -6.34
N ASP A 127 -20.67 23.70 -5.90
CA ASP A 127 -21.45 23.65 -4.66
C ASP A 127 -22.84 23.00 -4.81
N GLY A 128 -23.20 22.59 -6.03
CA GLY A 128 -24.54 22.10 -6.38
C GLY A 128 -25.37 23.11 -7.16
N GLN A 129 -24.94 24.36 -7.26
CA GLN A 129 -25.65 25.46 -7.93
C GLN A 129 -24.77 26.27 -8.86
N ARG A 130 -23.49 26.47 -8.51
CA ARG A 130 -22.54 27.26 -9.29
C ARG A 130 -21.12 26.75 -9.12
N ASN A 131 -20.29 27.06 -10.11
CA ASN A 131 -18.85 26.90 -9.98
C ASN A 131 -18.30 27.96 -9.00
N MET A 132 -17.23 27.59 -8.29
CA MET A 132 -16.57 28.43 -7.31
C MET A 132 -15.15 28.80 -7.75
N ASP A 133 -14.66 29.92 -7.23
CA ASP A 133 -13.31 30.48 -7.41
C ASP A 133 -12.71 30.99 -6.09
N ASP A 134 -13.19 30.50 -4.95
CA ASP A 134 -12.56 30.75 -3.67
C ASP A 134 -11.28 29.89 -3.52
N PHE A 135 -10.27 30.47 -2.88
CA PHE A 135 -8.95 29.90 -2.72
C PHE A 135 -8.55 29.87 -1.25
N TRP A 136 -8.23 28.68 -0.76
CA TRP A 136 -7.98 28.42 0.66
C TRP A 136 -6.64 27.75 0.87
N VAL A 137 -6.06 27.96 2.05
CA VAL A 137 -4.91 27.21 2.54
C VAL A 137 -5.19 26.70 3.95
N TYR A 138 -4.90 25.44 4.20
CA TYR A 138 -4.90 24.82 5.51
C TYR A 138 -3.47 24.66 6.01
N ASN A 139 -3.24 25.03 7.28
CA ASN A 139 -1.96 24.87 7.94
C ASN A 139 -2.01 23.65 8.86
N VAL A 140 -1.27 22.60 8.49
CA VAL A 140 -1.22 21.33 9.23
C VAL A 140 -0.69 21.49 10.65
N HIS A 141 0.27 22.39 10.87
CA HIS A 141 0.89 22.58 12.18
C HIS A 141 -0.01 23.33 13.17
N HIS A 142 -0.89 24.19 12.66
CA HIS A 142 -1.76 25.03 13.49
C HIS A 142 -3.21 24.52 13.51
N ASP A 143 -3.58 23.55 12.68
CA ASP A 143 -4.95 23.03 12.54
C ASP A 143 -5.95 24.15 12.23
N THR A 144 -5.60 25.00 11.25
CA THR A 144 -6.41 26.18 10.87
C THR A 144 -6.49 26.36 9.37
N TRP A 145 -7.67 26.74 8.87
CA TRP A 145 -7.85 27.25 7.52
C TRP A 145 -7.50 28.74 7.43
N LYS A 146 -7.27 29.21 6.21
CA LYS A 146 -7.18 30.62 5.86
C LYS A 146 -7.71 30.83 4.46
N CYS A 147 -8.69 31.71 4.31
CA CYS A 147 -9.11 32.18 2.99
C CYS A 147 -8.00 33.08 2.40
N LEU A 148 -7.44 32.69 1.26
CA LEU A 148 -6.47 33.50 0.52
C LEU A 148 -7.17 34.48 -0.42
N SER A 149 -8.27 34.04 -1.04
CA SER A 149 -9.12 34.88 -1.89
C SER A 149 -10.54 34.33 -1.86
N ALA A 150 -11.54 35.19 -1.64
CA ALA A 150 -12.94 34.79 -1.65
C ALA A 150 -13.51 34.66 -3.08
N ALA A 151 -12.81 35.21 -4.08
CA ALA A 151 -13.18 35.11 -5.50
C ALA A 151 -11.97 35.51 -6.37
N THR A 152 -11.19 34.54 -6.82
CA THR A 152 -9.98 34.81 -7.62
C THR A 152 -10.26 35.48 -8.95
N SER A 153 -11.49 35.40 -9.48
CA SER A 153 -11.89 36.17 -10.66
C SER A 153 -11.80 37.69 -10.47
N ARG A 154 -11.72 38.17 -9.22
CA ARG A 154 -11.49 39.58 -8.88
C ARG A 154 -10.02 39.93 -8.71
N ASP A 155 -9.15 38.92 -8.62
CA ASP A 155 -7.71 39.10 -8.52
C ASP A 155 -7.12 39.35 -9.92
N GLU A 156 -6.03 40.08 -9.98
CA GLU A 156 -5.32 40.32 -11.24
C GLU A 156 -4.81 38.98 -11.81
N ASN A 157 -5.24 38.64 -13.02
CA ASN A 157 -4.95 37.36 -13.70
C ASN A 157 -5.39 36.11 -12.93
N GLY A 158 -6.29 36.24 -11.96
CA GLY A 158 -6.81 35.10 -11.23
C GLY A 158 -7.75 34.22 -12.06
N PRO A 159 -7.79 32.90 -11.80
CA PRO A 159 -8.68 31.99 -12.50
C PRO A 159 -10.15 32.31 -12.23
N SER A 160 -10.98 32.13 -13.27
CA SER A 160 -12.45 32.19 -13.16
C SER A 160 -13.03 30.96 -12.43
N PRO A 161 -14.31 31.02 -11.99
CA PRO A 161 -14.98 29.88 -11.36
C PRO A 161 -14.93 28.60 -12.20
N ARG A 162 -14.61 27.48 -11.54
CA ARG A 162 -14.42 26.20 -12.24
C ARG A 162 -14.51 24.98 -11.34
N ALA A 163 -14.97 23.87 -11.92
CA ALA A 163 -14.87 22.52 -11.36
C ALA A 163 -14.15 21.57 -12.33
N CYS A 164 -13.87 20.35 -11.85
CA CYS A 164 -13.24 19.24 -12.59
C CYS A 164 -11.89 19.60 -13.24
N HIS A 165 -11.19 20.57 -12.65
CA HIS A 165 -9.85 21.02 -13.02
C HIS A 165 -8.80 20.34 -12.12
N LYS A 166 -7.51 20.53 -12.42
CA LYS A 166 -6.42 19.98 -11.60
C LYS A 166 -5.42 21.05 -11.19
N MET A 167 -4.75 20.76 -10.07
CA MET A 167 -3.76 21.64 -9.46
C MET A 167 -2.57 20.80 -8.98
N VAL A 168 -1.34 21.28 -9.18
CA VAL A 168 -0.10 20.64 -8.71
C VAL A 168 0.84 21.65 -8.08
N PHE A 169 1.59 21.24 -7.05
CA PHE A 169 2.54 22.08 -6.33
C PHE A 169 3.98 21.76 -6.75
N ASN A 170 4.73 22.78 -7.15
CA ASN A 170 6.15 22.71 -7.44
C ASN A 170 6.95 23.06 -6.19
N SER A 171 7.46 22.05 -5.48
CA SER A 171 8.24 22.23 -4.25
C SER A 171 9.56 22.99 -4.45
N LYS A 172 10.11 22.98 -5.67
CA LYS A 172 11.36 23.64 -6.01
C LYS A 172 11.22 25.16 -6.12
N THR A 173 10.11 25.62 -6.71
CA THR A 173 9.84 27.06 -6.91
C THR A 173 8.87 27.63 -5.88
N GLY A 174 8.10 26.77 -5.21
CA GLY A 174 6.96 27.17 -4.39
C GLY A 174 5.83 27.76 -5.23
N SER A 175 5.57 27.19 -6.40
CA SER A 175 4.49 27.63 -7.29
C SER A 175 3.44 26.55 -7.46
N ILE A 176 2.18 26.96 -7.60
CA ILE A 176 1.03 26.11 -7.87
C ILE A 176 0.64 26.30 -9.34
N TYR A 177 0.42 25.21 -10.07
CA TYR A 177 -0.05 25.27 -11.46
C TYR A 177 -1.47 24.71 -11.55
N LEU A 178 -2.31 25.35 -12.37
CA LEU A 178 -3.72 25.00 -12.52
C LEU A 178 -4.10 24.93 -13.99
N LEU A 179 -4.84 23.87 -14.37
CA LEU A 179 -5.29 23.63 -15.74
C LEU A 179 -6.70 23.04 -15.78
N GLY A 180 -7.43 23.39 -16.85
CA GLY A 180 -8.73 22.83 -17.20
C GLY A 180 -9.91 23.42 -16.44
N ARG A 181 -11.12 23.02 -16.86
CA ARG A 181 -12.39 23.33 -16.19
C ARG A 181 -13.56 22.65 -16.91
N LEU A 182 -14.65 22.45 -16.17
CA LEU A 182 -16.01 22.33 -16.69
C LEU A 182 -16.79 23.57 -16.25
N GLY A 183 -17.22 24.43 -17.19
CA GLY A 183 -17.86 25.72 -16.90
C GLY A 183 -19.38 25.67 -16.75
N ASP A 184 -19.94 26.73 -16.18
CA ASP A 184 -21.40 26.92 -16.02
C ASP A 184 -22.00 27.24 -17.39
N GLY A 185 -22.75 26.30 -17.96
CA GLY A 185 -23.30 26.40 -19.33
C GLY A 185 -22.50 25.64 -20.40
N ASP A 186 -21.41 24.98 -20.02
CA ASP A 186 -20.75 24.02 -20.91
C ASP A 186 -21.52 22.69 -20.94
N SER A 187 -22.29 22.32 -19.91
CA SER A 187 -23.03 21.05 -19.83
C SER A 187 -24.25 20.96 -20.77
N ALA A 188 -24.47 19.80 -21.40
CA ALA A 188 -25.58 19.53 -22.34
C ALA A 188 -26.98 19.90 -21.81
N ASP A 189 -27.24 19.72 -20.50
CA ASP A 189 -28.53 20.02 -19.87
C ASP A 189 -28.93 21.51 -19.89
N SER A 190 -27.98 22.41 -20.14
CA SER A 190 -28.24 23.85 -20.19
C SER A 190 -28.84 24.32 -21.52
N ALA A 191 -28.87 23.47 -22.55
CA ALA A 191 -29.47 23.78 -23.85
C ALA A 191 -31.00 23.69 -23.87
N ASP A 192 -31.60 22.89 -22.97
CA ASP A 192 -33.04 22.56 -23.00
C ASP A 192 -33.96 23.59 -22.32
N THR A 193 -33.41 24.68 -21.79
CA THR A 193 -34.21 25.76 -21.15
C THR A 193 -34.41 27.00 -22.03
N ARG A 194 -34.07 26.93 -23.33
CA ARG A 194 -34.19 28.07 -24.26
C ARG A 194 -35.37 28.05 -25.23
N ASP A 195 -36.36 27.18 -25.04
CA ASP A 195 -37.61 27.25 -25.82
C ASP A 195 -38.84 27.47 -24.92
N GLY A 196 -39.14 28.75 -24.71
CA GLY A 196 -40.31 29.24 -23.98
C GLY A 196 -40.93 30.47 -24.66
N ASN A 197 -41.41 30.28 -25.89
CA ASN A 197 -42.53 31.02 -26.51
C ASN A 197 -42.36 32.55 -26.70
N VAL A 198 -41.89 32.94 -27.88
CA VAL A 198 -42.00 34.32 -28.41
C VAL A 198 -43.48 34.61 -28.72
N GLY A 199 -44.23 35.02 -27.70
CA GLY A 199 -45.55 35.62 -27.85
C GLY A 199 -45.44 37.10 -28.22
N SER A 200 -45.80 37.43 -29.46
CA SER A 200 -45.94 38.82 -29.93
C SER A 200 -46.97 39.60 -29.10
N PRO A 201 -46.73 40.87 -28.71
CA PRO A 201 -47.80 41.76 -28.28
C PRO A 201 -48.10 42.84 -29.34
N ARG A 202 -49.38 42.89 -29.73
CA ARG A 202 -50.04 43.98 -30.48
C ARG A 202 -50.35 45.16 -29.52
N PRO A 203 -50.51 46.42 -29.97
CA PRO A 203 -50.42 47.59 -29.11
C PRO A 203 -51.76 48.01 -28.52
N THR A 204 -51.77 48.41 -27.23
CA THR A 204 -52.84 49.18 -26.61
C THR A 204 -52.29 50.22 -25.62
N SER A 205 -52.99 51.36 -25.57
CA SER A 205 -52.64 52.68 -25.05
C SER A 205 -52.66 52.81 -23.49
N PRO A 206 -52.27 53.97 -22.89
CA PRO A 206 -51.55 54.04 -21.61
C PRO A 206 -52.43 54.24 -20.37
N GLY A 207 -51.97 53.71 -19.23
CA GLY A 207 -52.52 53.94 -17.89
C GLY A 207 -51.41 54.28 -16.88
N ARG A 208 -51.66 55.32 -16.08
CA ARG A 208 -50.74 56.07 -15.20
C ARG A 208 -50.17 55.32 -13.98
N ASN A 209 -48.89 55.61 -13.73
CA ASN A 209 -48.15 55.90 -12.48
C ASN A 209 -48.47 55.16 -11.16
N HIS A 210 -47.42 54.54 -10.58
CA HIS A 210 -46.87 54.98 -9.29
C HIS A 210 -45.41 54.53 -9.11
N GLU A 211 -44.49 55.50 -9.06
CA GLU A 211 -43.07 55.34 -8.76
C GLU A 211 -42.82 55.36 -7.24
N ARG A 212 -41.87 54.53 -6.78
CA ARG A 212 -41.02 54.71 -5.58
C ARG A 212 -39.71 53.87 -5.73
N PRO A 213 -38.62 54.21 -5.01
CA PRO A 213 -37.35 54.55 -5.64
C PRO A 213 -36.30 53.43 -5.70
N THR A 214 -35.37 53.66 -6.62
CA THR A 214 -34.22 52.92 -7.14
C THR A 214 -33.25 52.29 -6.11
N ASP A 215 -33.04 50.98 -6.24
CA ASP A 215 -31.79 50.27 -5.90
C ASP A 215 -30.83 50.30 -7.11
N PRO A 216 -29.49 50.27 -6.92
CA PRO A 216 -28.53 50.29 -8.02
C PRO A 216 -28.58 48.96 -8.82
N PRO A 217 -28.27 48.98 -10.12
CA PRO A 217 -28.49 47.81 -10.98
C PRO A 217 -27.55 46.67 -10.60
N ARG A 218 -28.13 45.51 -10.25
CA ARG A 218 -27.46 44.20 -10.31
C ARG A 218 -26.84 44.04 -11.69
N ALA A 219 -25.56 43.69 -11.74
CA ALA A 219 -24.86 43.31 -12.95
C ALA A 219 -25.64 42.21 -13.67
N ARG A 220 -26.34 42.58 -14.75
CA ARG A 220 -27.00 41.65 -15.65
C ARG A 220 -25.95 41.11 -16.62
N ASP A 221 -25.87 39.79 -16.69
CA ASP A 221 -25.61 38.97 -17.87
C ASP A 221 -24.84 39.66 -19.00
N VAL A 222 -23.52 39.65 -18.88
CA VAL A 222 -22.67 39.68 -20.08
C VAL A 222 -22.68 38.27 -20.64
N THR A 223 -23.53 38.01 -21.63
CA THR A 223 -23.44 36.78 -22.43
C THR A 223 -22.05 36.76 -23.09
N PRO A 224 -21.16 35.81 -22.77
CA PRO A 224 -19.87 35.75 -23.43
C PRO A 224 -20.08 35.45 -24.92
N LEU A 225 -19.30 36.11 -25.78
CA LEU A 225 -19.30 35.81 -27.22
C LEU A 225 -18.95 34.31 -27.43
N PRO A 226 -19.66 33.58 -28.32
CA PRO A 226 -19.51 32.12 -28.49
C PRO A 226 -18.09 31.61 -28.76
N TRP A 227 -17.20 32.46 -29.29
CA TRP A 227 -15.83 32.11 -29.67
C TRP A 227 -14.81 32.20 -28.53
N LEU A 228 -15.19 32.75 -27.36
CA LEU A 228 -14.33 32.83 -26.17
C LEU A 228 -14.60 31.70 -25.16
N THR A 229 -15.65 30.89 -25.38
CA THR A 229 -16.20 29.97 -24.38
C THR A 229 -15.34 28.72 -24.13
N TYR A 230 -14.46 28.32 -25.05
CA TYR A 230 -13.73 27.03 -24.97
C TYR A 230 -12.21 27.16 -24.93
N ARG A 231 -11.70 28.18 -24.23
CA ARG A 231 -10.24 28.40 -24.09
C ARG A 231 -9.63 27.56 -22.97
N SER A 232 -8.51 26.91 -23.27
CA SER A 232 -7.73 26.15 -22.29
C SER A 232 -6.74 27.05 -21.55
N GLU A 233 -7.24 27.78 -20.57
CA GLU A 233 -6.42 28.70 -19.78
C GLU A 233 -5.48 27.92 -18.83
N PHE A 234 -4.24 28.39 -18.70
CA PHE A 234 -3.22 27.80 -17.84
C PHE A 234 -2.64 28.84 -16.89
N TYR A 235 -2.69 28.56 -15.59
CA TYR A 235 -2.38 29.51 -14.54
C TYR A 235 -1.23 29.04 -13.64
N ARG A 236 -0.53 30.01 -13.05
CA ARG A 236 0.42 29.80 -11.96
C ARG A 236 0.11 30.72 -10.78
N TYR A 237 0.13 30.20 -9.56
CA TYR A 237 0.14 30.99 -8.33
C TYR A 237 1.48 30.83 -7.61
N ASP A 238 2.11 31.93 -7.23
CA ASP A 238 3.39 31.88 -6.52
C ASP A 238 3.16 31.99 -5.00
N THR A 239 3.57 30.98 -4.24
CA THR A 239 3.39 30.95 -2.76
C THR A 239 4.49 31.69 -2.02
N ARG A 240 5.63 31.90 -2.69
CA ARG A 240 6.86 32.50 -2.15
C ARG A 240 7.63 33.23 -3.24
N GLY A 241 8.67 33.95 -2.84
CA GLY A 241 9.47 34.77 -3.75
C GLY A 241 8.84 36.13 -4.07
N VAL A 242 9.33 36.80 -5.11
CA VAL A 242 8.96 38.20 -5.44
C VAL A 242 7.50 38.35 -5.87
N GLN A 243 6.90 37.30 -6.43
CA GLN A 243 5.51 37.26 -6.86
C GLN A 243 4.59 36.55 -5.85
N ALA A 244 5.05 36.34 -4.61
CA ALA A 244 4.27 35.66 -3.58
C ALA A 244 2.87 36.27 -3.43
N GLY A 245 1.85 35.42 -3.41
CA GLY A 245 0.46 35.82 -3.26
C GLY A 245 -0.26 36.21 -4.56
N LYS A 246 0.33 35.98 -5.73
CA LYS A 246 -0.22 36.43 -7.02
C LYS A 246 -0.44 35.30 -8.01
N TRP A 247 -1.51 35.45 -8.79
CA TRP A 247 -1.80 34.64 -9.96
C TRP A 247 -1.12 35.23 -11.20
N THR A 248 -0.69 34.35 -12.11
CA THR A 248 -0.17 34.65 -13.43
C THR A 248 -0.87 33.77 -14.44
N LEU A 249 -1.48 34.36 -15.47
CA LEU A 249 -2.00 33.64 -16.63
C LEU A 249 -0.83 33.32 -17.56
N LEU A 250 -0.42 32.05 -17.61
CA LEU A 250 0.69 31.57 -18.42
C LEU A 250 0.30 31.40 -19.90
N SER A 251 -0.92 30.94 -20.15
CA SER A 251 -1.49 30.87 -21.49
C SER A 251 -2.98 31.15 -21.46
N THR A 252 -3.46 31.99 -22.37
CA THR A 252 -4.89 32.21 -22.59
C THR A 252 -5.56 31.01 -23.24
N ASP A 253 -4.81 30.18 -23.97
CA ASP A 253 -5.28 28.95 -24.59
C ASP A 253 -4.09 28.04 -24.90
N THR A 254 -3.97 26.91 -24.21
CA THR A 254 -2.87 25.96 -24.43
C THR A 254 -2.95 25.28 -25.80
N SER A 255 -4.14 25.18 -26.41
CA SER A 255 -4.31 24.47 -27.69
C SER A 255 -3.63 25.16 -28.87
N VAL A 256 -3.42 26.48 -28.78
CA VAL A 256 -2.74 27.25 -29.83
C VAL A 256 -1.21 27.26 -29.67
N VAL A 257 -0.69 26.67 -28.59
CA VAL A 257 0.74 26.57 -28.26
C VAL A 257 1.14 25.12 -27.97
N ASP A 258 0.64 24.19 -28.79
CA ASP A 258 0.93 22.74 -28.77
C ASP A 258 0.58 22.00 -27.46
N GLY A 259 -0.19 22.64 -26.58
CA GLY A 259 -0.75 22.05 -25.37
C GLY A 259 -2.13 21.44 -25.60
N PRO A 260 -2.77 20.93 -24.53
CA PRO A 260 -4.10 20.33 -24.64
C PRO A 260 -5.17 21.38 -24.99
N SER A 261 -6.27 20.93 -25.59
CA SER A 261 -7.53 21.70 -25.66
C SER A 261 -8.16 21.86 -24.28
N LEU A 262 -9.26 22.61 -24.20
CA LEU A 262 -9.96 22.76 -22.94
C LEU A 262 -10.50 21.39 -22.51
N ILE A 263 -10.12 20.97 -21.30
CA ILE A 263 -10.42 19.64 -20.77
C ILE A 263 -10.90 19.69 -19.32
N PHE A 264 -11.68 18.67 -18.94
CA PHE A 264 -12.06 18.41 -17.55
C PHE A 264 -11.88 16.93 -17.19
N ASP A 265 -11.79 16.65 -15.89
CA ASP A 265 -11.57 15.31 -15.32
C ASP A 265 -10.32 14.60 -15.88
N HIS A 266 -9.36 15.39 -16.37
CA HIS A 266 -8.01 14.95 -16.70
C HIS A 266 -7.21 14.67 -15.42
N GLN A 267 -5.99 14.19 -15.56
CA GLN A 267 -5.04 14.12 -14.45
C GLN A 267 -3.80 14.94 -14.75
N MET A 268 -3.21 15.49 -13.69
CA MET A 268 -2.02 16.32 -13.77
C MET A 268 -1.07 15.96 -12.62
N VAL A 269 0.20 15.73 -12.93
CA VAL A 269 1.28 15.48 -11.96
C VAL A 269 2.50 16.33 -12.32
N ILE A 270 3.38 16.55 -11.37
CA ILE A 270 4.59 17.35 -11.58
C ILE A 270 5.84 16.56 -11.18
N GLU A 271 6.83 16.56 -12.06
CA GLU A 271 8.17 16.09 -11.79
C GLU A 271 9.00 17.30 -11.32
N CYS A 272 8.99 17.58 -10.02
CA CYS A 272 9.62 18.78 -9.45
C CYS A 272 11.10 18.90 -9.79
N GLU A 273 11.88 17.81 -9.79
CA GLU A 273 13.31 17.93 -10.09
C GLU A 273 13.60 18.25 -11.55
N ALA A 274 12.87 17.61 -12.48
CA ALA A 274 12.96 17.88 -13.91
C ALA A 274 12.28 19.19 -14.33
N GLN A 275 11.44 19.77 -13.46
CA GLN A 275 10.61 20.94 -13.75
C GLN A 275 9.68 20.70 -14.95
N VAL A 276 8.99 19.56 -14.95
CA VAL A 276 8.04 19.17 -16.02
C VAL A 276 6.69 18.82 -15.41
N ILE A 277 5.60 19.35 -15.99
CA ILE A 277 4.23 18.97 -15.65
C ILE A 277 3.73 17.98 -16.70
N TRP A 278 3.11 16.89 -16.26
CA TRP A 278 2.50 15.89 -17.12
C TRP A 278 0.98 15.94 -16.98
N VAL A 279 0.28 15.92 -18.11
CA VAL A 279 -1.18 15.99 -18.20
C VAL A 279 -1.68 14.84 -19.05
N SER A 280 -2.63 14.05 -18.54
CA SER A 280 -3.19 12.89 -19.25
C SER A 280 -4.71 12.91 -19.25
N GLY A 281 -5.27 12.57 -20.42
CA GLY A 281 -6.70 12.32 -20.60
C GLY A 281 -7.57 13.53 -20.33
N GLY A 282 -8.81 13.26 -19.92
CA GLY A 282 -9.88 14.23 -19.78
C GLY A 282 -10.78 14.29 -21.00
N ARG A 283 -12.00 14.80 -20.80
CA ARG A 283 -12.97 15.06 -21.86
C ARG A 283 -12.72 16.44 -22.44
N VAL A 284 -12.69 16.53 -23.76
CA VAL A 284 -12.52 17.80 -24.48
C VAL A 284 -13.83 18.57 -24.45
N VAL A 285 -13.74 19.87 -24.18
CA VAL A 285 -14.85 20.81 -24.17
C VAL A 285 -14.70 21.72 -25.38
N ASP A 286 -15.50 21.46 -26.42
CA ASP A 286 -15.53 22.26 -27.65
C ASP A 286 -16.96 22.59 -28.13
N GLY A 287 -17.96 22.25 -27.30
CA GLY A 287 -19.38 22.43 -27.59
C GLY A 287 -20.04 21.25 -28.32
N GLU A 288 -19.28 20.26 -28.78
CA GLU A 288 -19.82 19.07 -29.45
C GLU A 288 -19.96 17.88 -28.47
N TRP A 289 -21.02 17.88 -27.68
CA TRP A 289 -21.23 16.88 -26.61
C TRP A 289 -21.67 15.49 -27.08
N GLU A 290 -22.25 15.39 -28.28
CA GLU A 290 -22.69 14.13 -28.89
C GLU A 290 -21.53 13.17 -29.17
N ILE A 291 -20.34 13.71 -29.38
CA ILE A 291 -19.14 12.93 -29.70
C ILE A 291 -18.20 12.99 -28.50
N CYS A 292 -17.99 11.85 -27.87
CA CYS A 292 -17.00 11.73 -26.79
C CYS A 292 -15.58 11.93 -27.33
N LYS A 293 -15.01 13.12 -27.10
CA LYS A 293 -13.62 13.46 -27.43
C LYS A 293 -12.75 13.43 -26.19
N TYR A 294 -11.58 12.81 -26.31
CA TYR A 294 -10.62 12.69 -25.22
C TYR A 294 -9.30 13.37 -25.57
N SER A 295 -8.66 13.95 -24.56
CA SER A 295 -7.30 14.46 -24.69
C SER A 295 -6.26 13.35 -24.53
N GLY A 296 -5.06 13.58 -25.07
CA GLY A 296 -3.92 12.68 -25.00
C GLY A 296 -3.02 12.91 -23.77
N LEU A 297 -1.76 12.51 -23.90
CA LEU A 297 -0.70 12.79 -22.93
C LEU A 297 0.11 14.00 -23.39
N TYR A 298 0.32 14.97 -22.50
CA TYR A 298 1.10 16.17 -22.75
C TYR A 298 2.12 16.37 -21.63
N SER A 299 3.24 17.03 -21.97
CA SER A 299 4.17 17.55 -20.99
C SER A 299 4.39 19.05 -21.19
N TYR A 300 4.59 19.79 -20.10
CA TYR A 300 4.98 21.20 -20.11
C TYR A 300 6.32 21.35 -19.40
N ASP A 301 7.36 21.80 -20.12
CA ASP A 301 8.65 22.15 -19.53
C ASP A 301 8.54 23.55 -18.92
N ILE A 302 8.58 23.62 -17.59
CA ILE A 302 8.40 24.86 -16.83
C ILE A 302 9.51 25.87 -17.13
N ARG A 303 10.73 25.40 -17.44
CA ARG A 303 11.89 26.27 -17.64
C ARG A 303 11.86 26.94 -19.00
N THR A 304 11.39 26.22 -20.02
CA THR A 304 11.28 26.75 -21.39
C THR A 304 9.92 27.37 -21.68
N GLY A 305 8.88 26.99 -20.92
CA GLY A 305 7.51 27.44 -21.12
C GLY A 305 6.81 26.77 -22.31
N LEU A 306 7.30 25.61 -22.76
CA LEU A 306 6.83 24.93 -23.97
C LEU A 306 6.04 23.67 -23.63
N TRP A 307 4.96 23.44 -24.37
CA TRP A 307 4.22 22.19 -24.38
C TRP A 307 4.79 21.20 -25.39
N GLN A 308 4.61 19.92 -25.10
CA GLN A 308 4.91 18.83 -26.00
C GLN A 308 3.79 17.79 -25.90
N ALA A 309 3.19 17.44 -27.03
CA ALA A 309 2.26 16.33 -27.13
C ALA A 309 3.03 15.01 -27.21
N HIS A 310 2.59 14.03 -26.43
CA HIS A 310 3.08 12.66 -26.43
C HIS A 310 1.95 11.73 -26.89
N MET A 311 2.32 10.62 -27.52
CA MET A 311 1.36 9.58 -27.95
C MET A 311 0.32 10.01 -29.00
N SER A 312 0.66 10.91 -29.93
CA SER A 312 -0.22 11.29 -31.06
C SER A 312 -0.25 10.28 -32.23
N GLY A 313 0.13 9.01 -32.06
CA GLY A 313 0.30 8.05 -33.16
C GLY A 313 0.05 6.54 -32.88
N SER A 314 -0.91 5.97 -33.63
CA SER A 314 -1.04 4.59 -34.18
C SER A 314 -1.20 3.32 -33.33
N ASN A 315 -0.86 3.24 -32.03
CA ASN A 315 -1.05 1.99 -31.27
C ASN A 315 -2.32 1.99 -30.41
N ASN A 316 -3.12 0.91 -30.47
CA ASN A 316 -4.37 0.78 -29.71
C ASN A 316 -4.18 0.89 -28.19
N VAL A 317 -3.02 0.46 -27.66
CA VAL A 317 -2.69 0.49 -26.22
C VAL A 317 -2.49 1.92 -25.70
N ASP A 318 -1.74 2.73 -26.44
CA ASP A 318 -1.43 4.11 -26.07
C ASP A 318 -2.71 4.98 -26.06
N GLN A 319 -3.57 4.76 -27.06
CA GLN A 319 -4.88 5.39 -27.15
C GLN A 319 -5.84 4.90 -26.04
N THR A 320 -5.78 3.63 -25.65
CA THR A 320 -6.63 3.14 -24.54
C THR A 320 -6.21 3.70 -23.20
N ALA A 321 -4.92 3.79 -22.92
CA ALA A 321 -4.41 4.34 -21.67
C ALA A 321 -4.75 5.83 -21.49
N SER A 322 -4.63 6.64 -22.54
CA SER A 322 -4.78 8.10 -22.42
C SER A 322 -6.21 8.62 -22.70
N SER A 323 -6.96 7.98 -23.61
CA SER A 323 -8.30 8.45 -24.01
C SER A 323 -9.40 8.07 -23.00
N ARG A 324 -9.36 8.71 -21.83
CA ARG A 324 -10.27 8.45 -20.69
C ARG A 324 -10.35 9.68 -19.77
N PHE A 325 -11.36 9.73 -18.91
CA PHE A 325 -11.54 10.81 -17.92
C PHE A 325 -11.98 10.24 -16.56
N GLY A 326 -11.79 11.03 -15.51
CA GLY A 326 -12.05 10.63 -14.12
C GLY A 326 -11.20 9.45 -13.64
N HIS A 327 -10.13 9.14 -14.36
CA HIS A 327 -9.12 8.14 -14.04
C HIS A 327 -8.14 8.66 -12.98
N SER A 328 -7.23 7.81 -12.51
CA SER A 328 -6.11 8.21 -11.65
C SER A 328 -4.79 8.15 -12.42
N MET A 329 -3.93 9.14 -12.20
CA MET A 329 -2.55 9.16 -12.68
C MET A 329 -1.61 9.58 -11.56
N LEU A 330 -0.52 8.84 -11.38
CA LEU A 330 0.48 9.07 -10.34
C LEU A 330 1.87 9.04 -10.96
N LEU A 331 2.81 9.80 -10.38
CA LEU A 331 4.23 9.75 -10.76
C LEU A 331 4.98 8.94 -9.70
N GLU A 332 5.64 7.86 -10.11
CA GLU A 332 6.69 7.22 -9.33
C GLU A 332 8.01 7.93 -9.65
N PRO A 333 8.55 8.74 -8.72
CA PRO A 333 9.63 9.68 -9.01
C PRO A 333 11.01 9.01 -9.19
N ILE A 334 11.24 7.82 -8.62
CA ILE A 334 12.56 7.16 -8.64
C ILE A 334 12.83 6.57 -10.03
N SER A 335 11.90 5.78 -10.56
CA SER A 335 11.98 5.21 -11.91
C SER A 335 11.47 6.17 -12.99
N ARG A 336 10.86 7.30 -12.61
CA ARG A 336 10.24 8.27 -13.51
C ARG A 336 9.17 7.61 -14.39
N THR A 337 8.21 6.96 -13.73
CA THR A 337 7.13 6.22 -14.39
C THR A 337 5.77 6.82 -14.03
N LEU A 338 4.96 7.13 -15.04
CA LEU A 338 3.55 7.49 -14.84
C LEU A 338 2.72 6.21 -14.73
N ILE A 339 1.89 6.12 -13.70
CA ILE A 339 0.96 5.02 -13.49
C ILE A 339 -0.45 5.54 -13.76
N ILE A 340 -1.13 4.99 -14.77
CA ILE A 340 -2.44 5.45 -15.26
C ILE A 340 -3.44 4.30 -15.15
N PHE A 341 -4.57 4.50 -14.48
CA PHE A 341 -5.54 3.42 -14.27
C PHE A 341 -6.98 3.89 -14.07
N ALA A 342 -7.91 2.98 -14.39
CA ALA A 342 -9.34 3.13 -14.21
C ALA A 342 -9.95 4.37 -14.90
N GLY A 343 -11.05 4.89 -14.37
CA GLY A 343 -11.81 5.99 -14.97
C GLY A 343 -12.85 5.50 -15.97
N GLN A 344 -13.29 6.40 -16.83
CA GLN A 344 -14.33 6.14 -17.81
C GLN A 344 -13.82 6.37 -19.22
N ARG A 345 -14.20 5.46 -20.12
CA ARG A 345 -14.13 5.64 -21.57
C ARG A 345 -15.47 5.22 -22.16
N ASP A 346 -16.03 6.14 -22.90
CA ASP A 346 -17.38 6.09 -23.46
C ASP A 346 -18.37 5.85 -22.31
N ASP A 347 -19.23 4.84 -22.38
CA ASP A 347 -20.14 4.50 -21.27
C ASP A 347 -19.58 3.44 -20.32
N LYS A 348 -18.31 3.07 -20.47
CA LYS A 348 -17.68 1.98 -19.70
C LYS A 348 -16.75 2.52 -18.62
N TYR A 349 -16.98 2.07 -17.39
CA TYR A 349 -15.99 2.22 -16.33
C TYR A 349 -14.90 1.18 -16.52
N LEU A 350 -13.67 1.57 -16.21
CA LEU A 350 -12.47 0.80 -16.48
C LEU A 350 -11.86 0.29 -15.18
N SER A 351 -11.26 -0.89 -15.24
CA SER A 351 -10.42 -1.48 -14.19
C SER A 351 -9.09 -1.97 -14.74
N ASP A 352 -8.55 -1.26 -15.73
CA ASP A 352 -7.24 -1.50 -16.32
C ASP A 352 -6.17 -0.58 -15.70
N MET A 353 -4.91 -0.91 -15.91
CA MET A 353 -3.78 -0.19 -15.34
C MET A 353 -2.55 -0.29 -16.23
N TYR A 354 -1.87 0.84 -16.41
CA TYR A 354 -0.73 1.00 -17.30
C TYR A 354 0.42 1.74 -16.60
N ALA A 355 1.63 1.44 -17.05
CA ALA A 355 2.86 2.11 -16.64
C ALA A 355 3.55 2.72 -17.88
N TYR A 356 3.73 4.04 -17.88
CA TYR A 356 4.44 4.78 -18.91
C TYR A 356 5.79 5.23 -18.36
N HIS A 357 6.86 4.59 -18.84
CA HIS A 357 8.23 4.92 -18.44
C HIS A 357 8.70 6.15 -19.22
N ILE A 358 8.84 7.29 -18.54
CA ILE A 358 9.12 8.60 -19.14
C ILE A 358 10.44 8.59 -19.94
N PRO A 359 11.58 8.09 -19.41
CA PRO A 359 12.85 8.17 -20.13
C PRO A 359 12.87 7.40 -21.47
N SER A 360 12.15 6.29 -21.58
CA SER A 360 12.10 5.49 -22.82
C SER A 360 10.85 5.74 -23.67
N GLY A 361 9.87 6.48 -23.14
CA GLY A 361 8.57 6.68 -23.78
C GLY A 361 7.77 5.38 -23.99
N THR A 362 8.00 4.35 -23.16
CA THR A 362 7.40 3.03 -23.34
C THR A 362 6.17 2.85 -22.45
N MET A 363 5.04 2.46 -23.05
CA MET A 363 3.81 2.10 -22.35
C MET A 363 3.73 0.58 -22.12
N THR A 364 3.51 0.18 -20.86
CA THR A 364 3.37 -1.22 -20.44
C THR A 364 1.99 -1.44 -19.81
N SER A 365 1.24 -2.42 -20.29
CA SER A 365 -0.02 -2.84 -19.65
C SER A 365 0.28 -3.70 -18.44
N LEU A 366 -0.15 -3.27 -17.25
CA LEU A 366 -0.01 -4.04 -16.01
C LEU A 366 -1.23 -4.94 -15.79
N PHE A 367 -2.43 -4.39 -15.99
CA PHE A 367 -3.68 -5.13 -15.89
C PHE A 367 -4.64 -4.70 -17.00
N SER A 368 -5.24 -5.68 -17.67
CA SER A 368 -6.41 -5.45 -18.52
C SER A 368 -7.71 -5.38 -17.70
N ASN A 369 -7.73 -6.03 -16.53
CA ASN A 369 -8.81 -6.00 -15.55
C ASN A 369 -8.27 -6.41 -14.17
N PHE A 370 -7.94 -5.45 -13.31
CA PHE A 370 -7.49 -5.72 -11.95
C PHE A 370 -8.62 -6.20 -11.02
N SER A 371 -9.89 -5.95 -11.34
CA SER A 371 -11.02 -6.47 -10.55
C SER A 371 -11.07 -7.99 -10.60
N ALA A 372 -10.75 -8.58 -11.77
CA ALA A 372 -10.73 -10.02 -11.98
C ALA A 372 -9.69 -10.77 -11.12
N ILE A 373 -8.64 -10.07 -10.64
CA ILE A 373 -7.61 -10.63 -9.77
C ILE A 373 -7.78 -10.21 -8.30
N GLY A 374 -8.96 -9.69 -7.93
CA GLY A 374 -9.29 -9.29 -6.57
C GLY A 374 -8.94 -7.84 -6.20
N GLY A 375 -8.67 -6.98 -7.19
CA GLY A 375 -8.59 -5.52 -7.02
C GLY A 375 -9.96 -4.84 -6.94
N PRO A 376 -9.99 -3.50 -6.88
CA PRO A 376 -11.23 -2.73 -6.87
C PRO A 376 -12.08 -2.98 -8.12
N ASP A 377 -13.39 -2.80 -7.99
CA ASP A 377 -14.29 -2.80 -9.15
C ASP A 377 -14.02 -1.60 -10.05
N ALA A 378 -14.47 -1.69 -11.31
CA ALA A 378 -14.35 -0.62 -12.27
C ALA A 378 -15.03 0.66 -11.76
N CYS A 379 -14.26 1.75 -11.73
CA CYS A 379 -14.64 2.92 -10.96
C CYS A 379 -14.34 4.23 -11.73
N PHE A 380 -15.18 5.23 -11.48
CA PHE A 380 -15.09 6.59 -12.03
C PHE A 380 -14.96 7.62 -10.91
N THR A 381 -14.18 8.68 -11.14
CA THR A 381 -13.82 9.74 -10.18
C THR A 381 -13.05 9.28 -8.94
N GLN A 382 -12.49 8.07 -8.95
CA GLN A 382 -11.60 7.63 -7.88
C GLN A 382 -10.40 8.56 -7.73
N ARG A 383 -9.86 8.58 -6.52
CA ARG A 383 -8.64 9.30 -6.19
C ARG A 383 -7.60 8.33 -5.68
N ALA A 384 -6.34 8.65 -5.94
CA ALA A 384 -5.24 7.83 -5.50
C ALA A 384 -4.06 8.69 -5.07
N ALA A 385 -3.24 8.11 -4.20
CA ALA A 385 -1.98 8.67 -3.74
C ALA A 385 -0.91 7.58 -3.80
N ILE A 386 0.34 7.95 -4.02
CA ILE A 386 1.47 7.03 -4.06
C ILE A 386 2.42 7.35 -2.89
N ASP A 387 2.85 6.30 -2.20
CA ASP A 387 4.04 6.35 -1.36
C ASP A 387 5.18 5.63 -2.11
N PRO A 388 6.13 6.37 -2.70
CA PRO A 388 7.22 5.78 -3.46
C PRO A 388 8.24 5.05 -2.58
N GLU A 389 8.37 5.38 -1.29
CA GLU A 389 9.28 4.68 -0.39
C GLU A 389 8.71 3.31 0.02
N LEU A 390 7.39 3.22 0.13
CA LEU A 390 6.69 1.98 0.45
C LEU A 390 6.37 1.12 -0.78
N HIS A 391 6.52 1.70 -1.97
CA HIS A 391 6.00 1.16 -3.24
C HIS A 391 4.52 0.78 -3.15
N GLU A 392 3.72 1.72 -2.64
CA GLU A 392 2.29 1.53 -2.45
C GLU A 392 1.47 2.63 -3.11
N ILE A 393 0.32 2.26 -3.64
CA ILE A 393 -0.70 3.18 -4.14
C ILE A 393 -1.95 2.98 -3.30
N TYR A 394 -2.41 4.05 -2.65
CA TYR A 394 -3.65 4.10 -1.90
C TYR A 394 -4.77 4.60 -2.82
N VAL A 395 -5.89 3.90 -2.87
CA VAL A 395 -7.01 4.22 -3.77
C VAL A 395 -8.30 4.37 -2.97
N PHE A 396 -9.00 5.47 -3.22
CA PHE A 396 -10.30 5.81 -2.66
C PHE A 396 -11.33 5.76 -3.78
N SER A 397 -12.23 4.78 -3.68
CA SER A 397 -13.26 4.51 -4.68
C SER A 397 -14.23 5.69 -4.80
N GLY A 398 -14.75 5.88 -6.02
CA GLY A 398 -15.82 6.81 -6.36
C GLY A 398 -17.07 6.05 -6.81
N LEU A 399 -17.52 6.34 -8.04
CA LEU A 399 -18.71 5.74 -8.63
C LEU A 399 -18.41 4.39 -9.26
N SER A 400 -19.26 3.39 -9.03
CA SER A 400 -19.21 2.10 -9.70
C SER A 400 -20.47 1.88 -10.56
N ARG A 401 -20.49 0.80 -11.36
CA ARG A 401 -21.68 0.37 -12.09
C ARG A 401 -22.15 -0.97 -11.57
N ASN A 402 -23.45 -1.07 -11.29
CA ASN A 402 -24.05 -2.32 -10.85
C ASN A 402 -24.31 -3.28 -12.03
N ARG A 403 -24.86 -4.46 -11.75
CA ARG A 403 -25.14 -5.50 -12.76
C ARG A 403 -26.13 -5.05 -13.84
N SER A 404 -27.02 -4.12 -13.54
CA SER A 404 -27.94 -3.49 -14.51
C SER A 404 -27.29 -2.38 -15.33
N GLY A 405 -26.03 -2.05 -15.07
CA GLY A 405 -25.31 -0.97 -15.72
C GLY A 405 -25.62 0.41 -15.16
N MET A 406 -26.40 0.54 -14.08
CA MET A 406 -26.70 1.84 -13.47
C MET A 406 -25.51 2.34 -12.65
N THR A 407 -25.30 3.65 -12.68
CA THR A 407 -24.31 4.33 -11.84
C THR A 407 -24.75 4.29 -10.38
N VAL A 408 -23.88 3.77 -9.52
CA VAL A 408 -24.15 3.63 -8.08
C VAL A 408 -22.98 4.13 -7.24
N LEU A 409 -23.29 4.57 -6.04
CA LEU A 409 -22.32 4.77 -4.97
C LEU A 409 -22.46 3.65 -3.95
N GLU A 410 -21.40 2.87 -3.76
CA GLU A 410 -21.37 1.76 -2.81
C GLU A 410 -21.36 2.25 -1.37
N SER A 411 -22.23 1.67 -0.54
CA SER A 411 -22.36 2.05 0.89
C SER A 411 -21.14 1.72 1.74
N ASP A 412 -20.37 0.68 1.37
CA ASP A 412 -19.17 0.25 2.10
C ASP A 412 -17.87 0.79 1.47
N ALA A 413 -17.94 1.42 0.27
CA ALA A 413 -16.85 1.82 -0.63
C ALA A 413 -15.42 1.68 -0.04
N PRO A 414 -14.80 0.49 -0.12
CA PRO A 414 -13.56 0.22 0.58
C PRO A 414 -12.41 1.04 0.00
N SER A 415 -11.50 1.46 0.87
CA SER A 415 -10.18 1.97 0.45
C SER A 415 -9.27 0.79 0.11
N TRP A 416 -8.39 0.96 -0.87
CA TRP A 416 -7.52 -0.09 -1.39
C TRP A 416 -6.06 0.31 -1.31
N VAL A 417 -5.18 -0.69 -1.16
CA VAL A 417 -3.75 -0.54 -1.35
C VAL A 417 -3.27 -1.49 -2.44
N TYR A 418 -2.56 -0.93 -3.41
CA TYR A 418 -1.82 -1.67 -4.43
C TYR A 418 -0.33 -1.61 -4.11
N ARG A 419 0.31 -2.76 -3.97
CA ARG A 419 1.76 -2.87 -3.72
C ARG A 419 2.48 -3.39 -4.93
N PHE A 420 3.61 -2.79 -5.25
CA PHE A 420 4.43 -3.19 -6.39
C PHE A 420 5.90 -3.28 -5.99
N ASP A 421 6.65 -4.20 -6.58
CA ASP A 421 8.12 -4.23 -6.41
C ASP A 421 8.79 -3.33 -7.46
N ARG A 422 8.19 -3.28 -8.65
CA ARG A 422 8.60 -2.43 -9.76
C ARG A 422 7.38 -1.86 -10.47
N PRO A 423 7.40 -0.60 -10.92
CA PRO A 423 6.25 0.04 -11.52
C PRO A 423 5.90 -0.52 -12.91
N ASP A 424 6.84 -1.19 -13.59
CA ASP A 424 6.63 -1.86 -14.89
C ASP A 424 6.11 -3.30 -14.78
N ARG A 425 5.84 -3.79 -13.56
CA ARG A 425 5.34 -5.16 -13.32
C ARG A 425 4.04 -5.18 -12.53
N PRO A 426 3.16 -6.15 -12.80
CA PRO A 426 1.94 -6.34 -12.01
C PRO A 426 2.26 -6.60 -10.53
N GLY A 427 1.62 -5.82 -9.66
CA GLY A 427 1.68 -5.92 -8.21
C GLY A 427 0.49 -6.64 -7.60
N LYS A 428 0.25 -6.42 -6.30
CA LYS A 428 -0.82 -7.07 -5.52
C LYS A 428 -1.79 -6.03 -4.95
N TRP A 429 -3.08 -6.29 -5.12
CA TRP A 429 -4.16 -5.52 -4.52
C TRP A 429 -4.57 -6.10 -3.16
N SER A 430 -4.91 -5.23 -2.22
CA SER A 430 -5.54 -5.61 -0.96
C SER A 430 -6.42 -4.47 -0.42
N LYS A 431 -7.45 -4.82 0.35
CA LYS A 431 -8.31 -3.83 1.01
C LYS A 431 -7.59 -3.22 2.21
N ILE A 432 -7.76 -1.92 2.40
CA ILE A 432 -7.40 -1.23 3.64
C ILE A 432 -8.55 -1.46 4.62
N LEU A 433 -8.23 -2.03 5.78
CA LEU A 433 -9.22 -2.33 6.81
C LEU A 433 -9.49 -1.08 7.65
N LEU A 434 -10.66 -0.94 8.25
CA LEU A 434 -10.87 0.12 9.25
C LEU A 434 -10.19 -0.27 10.56
N GLY A 435 -9.52 0.69 11.21
CA GLY A 435 -8.95 0.50 12.54
C GLY A 435 -10.03 0.46 13.62
N ASP A 436 -9.85 -0.40 14.62
CA ASP A 436 -10.68 -0.42 15.82
C ASP A 436 -10.35 0.79 16.71
N SER A 437 -11.37 1.46 17.26
CA SER A 437 -11.18 2.62 18.14
C SER A 437 -10.94 2.21 19.60
N PRO A 438 -10.05 2.88 20.35
CA PRO A 438 -10.04 2.80 21.81
C PRO A 438 -11.37 3.32 22.37
N ALA A 439 -11.97 2.58 23.29
CA ALA A 439 -13.29 2.80 23.86
C ALA A 439 -13.60 4.30 24.09
N ALA A 440 -14.63 4.79 23.39
CA ALA A 440 -15.11 6.16 23.47
C ALA A 440 -15.48 6.54 24.92
N SER A 441 -14.77 7.52 25.47
CA SER A 441 -15.18 8.26 26.66
C SER A 441 -15.43 9.73 26.28
N SER A 442 -16.53 10.03 25.60
CA SER A 442 -17.05 11.40 25.54
C SER A 442 -18.53 11.42 25.12
N SER A 443 -19.25 12.39 25.69
CA SER A 443 -20.70 12.56 25.66
C SER A 443 -21.20 13.37 24.46
N HIS A 444 -20.58 13.21 23.29
CA HIS A 444 -20.97 13.88 22.04
C HIS A 444 -21.69 12.89 21.10
N PRO A 445 -22.44 13.35 20.07
CA PRO A 445 -23.09 12.44 19.12
C PRO A 445 -22.04 11.48 18.55
N PRO A 446 -22.40 10.27 18.10
CA PRO A 446 -21.40 9.30 17.68
C PRO A 446 -20.55 9.89 16.55
N ASP A 447 -19.32 10.32 16.88
CA ASP A 447 -18.36 10.78 15.89
C ASP A 447 -18.20 9.66 14.86
N ARG A 448 -18.46 9.98 13.59
CA ARG A 448 -18.30 8.99 12.52
C ARG A 448 -16.84 8.54 12.53
N MET A 449 -16.63 7.23 12.63
CA MET A 449 -15.28 6.65 12.70
C MET A 449 -14.49 6.75 11.39
N ALA A 450 -15.15 7.12 10.28
CA ALA A 450 -14.56 7.27 8.95
C ALA A 450 -15.43 8.18 8.07
N PRO A 451 -14.87 8.75 6.98
CA PRO A 451 -15.62 9.48 5.97
C PRO A 451 -16.72 8.61 5.36
N SER A 452 -17.88 9.20 5.08
CA SER A 452 -18.91 8.56 4.26
C SER A 452 -18.39 8.22 2.85
N PRO A 453 -18.91 7.17 2.20
CA PRO A 453 -18.69 6.93 0.77
C PRO A 453 -19.02 8.17 -0.04
N ARG A 454 -18.18 8.49 -1.02
CA ARG A 454 -18.27 9.75 -1.76
C ARG A 454 -17.60 9.69 -3.12
N TYR A 455 -18.08 10.50 -4.06
CA TYR A 455 -17.44 10.74 -5.36
C TYR A 455 -17.07 12.21 -5.54
N ALA A 456 -16.26 12.50 -6.56
CA ALA A 456 -15.77 13.86 -6.85
C ALA A 456 -15.11 14.58 -5.64
N HIS A 457 -14.57 13.81 -4.69
CA HIS A 457 -13.78 14.30 -3.56
C HIS A 457 -12.34 14.59 -3.99
N GLN A 458 -11.54 15.16 -3.09
CA GLN A 458 -10.09 15.23 -3.27
C GLN A 458 -9.30 14.64 -2.13
N VAL A 459 -8.10 14.17 -2.49
CA VAL A 459 -7.10 13.72 -1.55
C VAL A 459 -5.73 14.30 -1.88
N VAL A 460 -4.95 14.57 -0.85
CA VAL A 460 -3.51 14.85 -0.95
C VAL A 460 -2.76 13.97 0.04
N TYR A 461 -1.51 13.67 -0.28
CA TYR A 461 -0.67 12.80 0.55
C TYR A 461 0.56 13.55 1.05
N ASP A 462 0.76 13.48 2.35
CA ASP A 462 1.97 13.91 3.04
C ASP A 462 2.87 12.69 3.21
N SER A 463 3.86 12.57 2.32
CA SER A 463 4.84 11.49 2.31
C SER A 463 5.85 11.57 3.45
N ILE A 464 6.04 12.76 4.05
CA ILE A 464 6.93 12.96 5.20
C ILE A 464 6.29 12.36 6.45
N ASN A 465 5.02 12.68 6.70
CA ASN A 465 4.29 12.24 7.88
C ASN A 465 3.45 10.97 7.66
N LYS A 466 3.37 10.49 6.41
CA LYS A 466 2.58 9.33 5.96
C LYS A 466 1.09 9.49 6.26
N ILE A 467 0.55 10.68 5.97
CA ILE A 467 -0.84 11.07 6.24
C ILE A 467 -1.57 11.37 4.94
N ILE A 468 -2.80 10.87 4.79
CA ILE A 468 -3.69 11.27 3.69
C ILE A 468 -4.69 12.27 4.21
N TYR A 469 -4.87 13.38 3.51
CA TYR A 469 -5.94 14.34 3.79
C TYR A 469 -7.02 14.23 2.73
N MET A 470 -8.29 14.25 3.14
CA MET A 470 -9.45 14.15 2.26
C MET A 470 -10.44 15.27 2.54
N HIS A 471 -10.95 15.92 1.49
CA HIS A 471 -11.94 16.99 1.61
C HIS A 471 -13.13 16.79 0.68
N GLY A 472 -14.31 17.09 1.19
CA GLY A 472 -15.55 17.29 0.43
C GLY A 472 -15.96 16.11 -0.44
N GLY A 473 -16.58 16.42 -1.59
CA GLY A 473 -17.18 15.43 -2.48
C GLY A 473 -18.70 15.35 -2.33
N ASN A 474 -19.28 14.27 -2.83
CA ASN A 474 -20.72 14.03 -2.82
C ASN A 474 -21.03 12.60 -2.33
N SER A 475 -21.87 12.48 -1.30
CA SER A 475 -22.28 11.20 -0.66
C SER A 475 -23.48 10.51 -1.31
N GLY A 476 -23.96 11.02 -2.44
CA GLY A 476 -25.08 10.48 -3.20
C GLY A 476 -26.37 11.29 -2.97
N ILE A 477 -27.51 10.63 -3.01
CA ILE A 477 -28.83 11.29 -2.96
C ILE A 477 -29.46 11.10 -1.57
N VAL A 478 -30.01 12.19 -1.02
CA VAL A 478 -30.87 12.17 0.18
C VAL A 478 -32.30 11.87 -0.27
N ARG A 479 -32.94 10.86 0.33
CA ARG A 479 -34.39 10.64 0.14
C ARG A 479 -35.16 11.60 1.04
N ASP A 480 -36.01 12.45 0.48
CA ASP A 480 -36.89 13.31 1.26
C ASP A 480 -37.89 12.46 2.08
N GLY A 481 -37.67 12.41 3.39
CA GLY A 481 -38.58 11.81 4.34
C GLY A 481 -38.45 12.55 5.67
N ASN A 482 -39.57 13.08 6.15
CA ASN A 482 -39.76 13.87 7.36
C ASN A 482 -39.46 13.11 8.68
N ASP A 483 -38.56 12.13 8.66
CA ASP A 483 -38.13 11.37 9.82
C ASP A 483 -36.74 11.85 10.27
N ASP A 484 -36.72 12.74 11.26
CA ASP A 484 -35.56 13.03 12.13
C ASP A 484 -35.02 11.80 12.89
N HIS A 485 -35.49 10.59 12.52
CA HIS A 485 -35.15 9.30 13.09
C HIS A 485 -34.89 8.22 12.03
N ALA A 486 -34.44 8.57 10.82
CA ALA A 486 -33.86 7.59 9.88
C ALA A 486 -32.55 7.01 10.45
N SER A 487 -32.72 6.14 11.44
CA SER A 487 -31.73 5.23 11.97
C SER A 487 -31.12 4.42 10.82
N PHE A 488 -29.84 4.08 11.01
CA PHE A 488 -28.91 3.30 10.17
C PHE A 488 -29.40 1.91 9.71
N ARG A 489 -30.68 1.71 9.37
CA ARG A 489 -31.25 0.36 9.15
C ARG A 489 -31.86 0.10 7.78
N ASP A 490 -32.12 1.11 6.96
CA ASP A 490 -32.54 0.90 5.56
C ASP A 490 -31.44 1.33 4.57
N ALA A 491 -30.29 0.65 4.64
CA ALA A 491 -29.21 0.80 3.68
C ALA A 491 -29.33 -0.28 2.60
N ALA A 492 -29.95 0.04 1.47
CA ALA A 492 -29.64 -0.67 0.24
C ALA A 492 -28.11 -0.59 0.04
N ARG A 493 -27.45 -1.72 -0.24
CA ARG A 493 -25.98 -1.80 -0.41
C ARG A 493 -25.44 -0.81 -1.46
N GLU A 494 -26.28 -0.42 -2.39
CA GLU A 494 -26.01 0.49 -3.49
C GLU A 494 -27.03 1.64 -3.45
N ARG A 495 -26.56 2.87 -3.65
CA ARG A 495 -27.42 4.04 -3.86
C ARG A 495 -27.43 4.41 -5.35
N PRO A 496 -28.52 4.15 -6.10
CA PRO A 496 -28.66 4.63 -7.47
C PRO A 496 -28.63 6.16 -7.50
N LEU A 497 -27.91 6.73 -8.45
CA LEU A 497 -27.81 8.18 -8.65
C LEU A 497 -28.69 8.71 -9.80
N GLU A 498 -29.41 7.82 -10.47
CA GLU A 498 -30.27 8.12 -11.61
C GLU A 498 -31.67 7.51 -11.37
N GLY A 499 -32.74 8.19 -11.78
CA GLY A 499 -34.12 7.68 -11.72
C GLY A 499 -35.14 8.65 -11.11
N PRO A 500 -36.44 8.29 -11.14
CA PRO A 500 -37.54 9.16 -10.69
C PRO A 500 -37.52 9.52 -9.19
N ASP A 501 -36.77 8.77 -8.37
CA ASP A 501 -36.62 9.01 -6.92
C ASP A 501 -35.41 9.90 -6.56
N ALA A 502 -34.68 10.43 -7.55
CA ALA A 502 -33.51 11.28 -7.35
C ALA A 502 -33.91 12.73 -7.01
N THR A 503 -34.09 13.07 -5.73
CA THR A 503 -34.62 14.41 -5.35
C THR A 503 -33.54 15.45 -5.02
N LYS A 504 -32.45 15.08 -4.31
CA LYS A 504 -31.35 16.02 -3.98
C LYS A 504 -30.01 15.35 -3.68
N GLU A 505 -28.93 15.85 -4.28
CA GLU A 505 -27.55 15.46 -3.99
C GLU A 505 -27.05 15.97 -2.63
N ASP A 506 -26.25 15.16 -1.93
CA ASP A 506 -25.62 15.46 -0.64
C ASP A 506 -24.14 15.84 -0.81
N ARG A 507 -23.85 17.14 -0.84
CA ARG A 507 -22.48 17.65 -0.96
C ARG A 507 -21.87 17.91 0.41
N LEU A 508 -20.59 17.58 0.52
CA LEU A 508 -19.84 17.57 1.76
C LEU A 508 -18.79 18.68 1.81
N ASP A 509 -18.57 19.21 3.02
CA ASP A 509 -17.54 20.17 3.46
C ASP A 509 -16.58 19.56 4.48
N ASP A 510 -16.77 18.30 4.86
CA ASP A 510 -15.95 17.65 5.88
C ASP A 510 -14.50 17.47 5.42
N PHE A 511 -13.58 17.70 6.35
CA PHE A 511 -12.15 17.54 6.16
C PHE A 511 -11.63 16.43 7.08
N TRP A 512 -10.84 15.52 6.54
CA TRP A 512 -10.37 14.34 7.27
C TRP A 512 -8.89 14.15 7.06
N ASN A 513 -8.23 13.56 8.06
CA ASN A 513 -6.93 12.92 7.88
C ASN A 513 -7.07 11.39 8.10
N MET A 514 -6.18 10.64 7.46
CA MET A 514 -6.05 9.19 7.62
C MET A 514 -4.60 8.84 7.92
N HIS A 515 -4.42 8.09 9.01
CA HIS A 515 -3.19 7.37 9.30
C HIS A 515 -3.33 5.90 8.94
N LEU A 516 -2.33 5.34 8.26
CA LEU A 516 -2.27 3.91 7.99
C LEU A 516 -1.42 3.21 9.05
N GLN A 517 -2.08 2.42 9.90
CA GLN A 517 -1.45 1.61 10.94
C GLN A 517 -1.30 0.16 10.48
N ARG A 518 -0.15 -0.47 10.76
CA ARG A 518 0.07 -1.90 10.51
C ARG A 518 0.28 -2.61 11.83
N TYR A 519 -0.69 -3.41 12.23
CA TYR A 519 -0.62 -4.25 13.41
C TYR A 519 0.07 -5.57 13.07
N VAL A 520 0.90 -6.08 13.99
CA VAL A 520 1.26 -7.49 14.01
C VAL A 520 0.13 -8.23 14.69
N VAL A 521 -0.69 -8.96 13.93
CA VAL A 521 -1.54 -10.02 14.49
C VAL A 521 -0.88 -11.33 14.12
N ASP A 522 -0.32 -12.01 15.12
CA ASP A 522 0.23 -13.34 14.93
C ASP A 522 -0.88 -14.30 14.46
N LEU A 523 -0.58 -15.07 13.40
CA LEU A 523 -1.56 -15.91 12.70
C LEU A 523 -1.86 -17.21 13.46
N SER A 524 -1.22 -17.47 14.62
CA SER A 524 -1.58 -18.58 15.52
C SER A 524 -2.95 -18.40 16.19
N TYR A 525 -3.49 -17.18 16.24
CA TYR A 525 -4.64 -16.81 17.08
C TYR A 525 -6.04 -17.17 16.56
N ARG A 526 -6.19 -17.83 15.40
CA ARG A 526 -7.52 -18.08 14.83
C ARG A 526 -8.31 -19.24 15.48
N LYS A 527 -7.71 -20.00 16.42
CA LYS A 527 -8.34 -21.21 16.99
C LYS A 527 -9.06 -21.02 18.33
N LEU A 528 -8.79 -19.95 19.08
CA LEU A 528 -9.46 -19.67 20.37
C LEU A 528 -9.95 -18.22 20.38
N GLY A 529 -11.26 -18.00 20.41
CA GLY A 529 -11.93 -16.70 20.27
C GLY A 529 -11.64 -15.64 21.34
N TYR A 530 -10.39 -15.16 21.41
CA TYR A 530 -9.98 -14.03 22.24
C TYR A 530 -9.62 -12.82 21.37
N LYS A 531 -10.09 -11.63 21.79
CA LYS A 531 -9.82 -10.34 21.15
C LYS A 531 -8.30 -10.11 21.04
N ALA A 532 -7.82 -9.96 19.81
CA ALA A 532 -6.46 -9.52 19.54
C ALA A 532 -6.22 -8.16 20.21
N ARG A 533 -5.20 -8.04 21.05
CA ARG A 533 -4.76 -6.76 21.60
C ARG A 533 -3.77 -6.11 20.63
N PHE A 534 -3.96 -4.81 20.41
CA PHE A 534 -3.19 -3.95 19.53
C PHE A 534 -1.70 -3.99 19.86
N GLY A 535 -0.93 -4.70 19.04
CA GLY A 535 0.54 -4.65 19.02
C GLY A 535 1.00 -3.57 18.05
N SER A 536 1.75 -2.59 18.55
CA SER A 536 2.45 -1.56 17.78
C SER A 536 3.29 -2.13 16.63
N ARG A 537 3.42 -1.33 15.57
CA ARG A 537 4.31 -1.50 14.39
C ARG A 537 5.48 -2.46 14.66
N PRO A 538 5.75 -3.49 13.82
CA PRO A 538 7.06 -4.11 13.84
C PRO A 538 8.03 -3.04 13.31
N LEU A 539 8.70 -2.34 14.23
CA LEU A 539 9.85 -1.53 13.85
C LEU A 539 10.85 -2.47 13.17
N ALA A 540 11.72 -1.96 12.31
CA ALA A 540 12.83 -2.74 11.78
C ALA A 540 13.59 -3.46 12.93
N GLU A 541 13.61 -2.80 14.10
CA GLU A 541 14.09 -3.32 15.39
C GLU A 541 13.36 -4.59 15.87
N ASP A 542 12.04 -4.71 15.70
CA ASP A 542 11.28 -5.90 16.10
C ASP A 542 11.59 -7.10 15.20
N ILE A 543 11.75 -6.87 13.90
CA ILE A 543 12.16 -7.93 12.95
C ILE A 543 13.57 -8.39 13.31
N VAL A 544 14.49 -7.44 13.55
CA VAL A 544 15.85 -7.73 14.01
C VAL A 544 15.83 -8.48 15.35
N ARG A 545 14.97 -8.10 16.30
CA ARG A 545 14.81 -8.78 17.58
C ARG A 545 14.37 -10.23 17.39
N ARG A 546 13.34 -10.49 16.58
CA ARG A 546 12.85 -11.85 16.29
C ARG A 546 13.92 -12.69 15.60
N ALA A 547 14.63 -12.12 14.62
CA ALA A 547 15.74 -12.80 13.97
C ALA A 547 16.88 -13.13 14.95
N ARG A 548 17.22 -12.21 15.88
CA ARG A 548 18.18 -12.48 16.96
C ARG A 548 17.68 -13.56 17.91
N TYR A 549 16.39 -13.59 18.22
CA TYR A 549 15.82 -14.63 19.07
C TYR A 549 16.01 -16.02 18.45
N ASP A 550 15.68 -16.21 17.17
CA ASP A 550 15.88 -17.48 16.47
C ASP A 550 17.37 -17.90 16.42
N ILE A 551 18.29 -16.94 16.20
CA ILE A 551 19.74 -17.20 16.23
C ILE A 551 20.19 -17.64 17.64
N ARG A 552 19.79 -16.91 18.68
CA ARG A 552 20.20 -17.19 20.07
C ARG A 552 19.58 -18.48 20.60
N GLN A 553 18.40 -18.88 20.12
CA GLN A 553 17.81 -20.18 20.42
C GLN A 553 18.70 -21.33 19.94
N GLN A 554 19.15 -21.25 18.69
CA GLN A 554 20.02 -22.28 18.12
C GLN A 554 21.40 -22.28 18.79
N GLN A 555 21.98 -21.10 19.06
CA GLN A 555 23.21 -21.00 19.83
C GLN A 555 23.08 -21.66 21.21
N PHE A 556 21.96 -21.43 21.90
CA PHE A 556 21.72 -22.05 23.21
C PHE A 556 21.61 -23.58 23.13
N ARG A 557 20.94 -24.12 22.10
CA ARG A 557 20.86 -25.58 21.87
C ARG A 557 22.26 -26.19 21.73
N GLU A 558 23.11 -25.60 20.90
CA GLU A 558 24.49 -26.07 20.72
C GLU A 558 25.34 -25.90 22.00
N MET A 559 25.13 -24.82 22.74
CA MET A 559 25.79 -24.63 24.05
C MET A 559 25.38 -25.69 25.09
N CYS A 560 24.18 -26.26 25.02
CA CYS A 560 23.78 -27.35 25.92
C CYS A 560 24.56 -28.64 25.65
N GLU A 561 25.11 -28.81 24.45
CA GLU A 561 25.91 -29.97 24.06
C GLU A 561 27.41 -29.72 24.32
N ASP A 562 27.90 -28.51 24.02
CA ASP A 562 29.34 -28.20 23.97
C ASP A 562 29.88 -27.53 25.24
N ALA A 563 29.03 -26.90 26.05
CA ALA A 563 29.44 -26.08 27.19
C ALA A 563 28.89 -26.61 28.53
N PRO A 564 29.53 -26.26 29.67
CA PRO A 564 28.99 -26.59 30.99
C PRO A 564 27.57 -26.06 31.17
N ALA A 565 26.68 -26.88 31.76
CA ALA A 565 25.26 -26.53 31.95
C ALA A 565 25.04 -25.17 32.64
N VAL A 566 25.93 -24.77 33.56
CA VAL A 566 25.87 -23.46 34.23
C VAL A 566 26.08 -22.30 33.25
N GLN A 567 26.97 -22.45 32.26
CA GLN A 567 27.20 -21.44 31.23
C GLN A 567 26.04 -21.35 30.25
N ALA A 568 25.49 -22.49 29.82
CA ALA A 568 24.30 -22.53 28.98
C ALA A 568 23.10 -21.89 29.70
N LEU A 569 22.87 -22.22 30.98
CA LEU A 569 21.80 -21.62 31.78
C LEU A 569 21.97 -20.11 31.93
N ALA A 570 23.21 -19.64 32.20
CA ALA A 570 23.49 -18.21 32.26
C ALA A 570 23.20 -17.50 30.92
N PHE A 571 23.53 -18.13 29.80
CA PHE A 571 23.22 -17.60 28.47
C PHE A 571 21.70 -17.52 28.22
N LEU A 572 20.94 -18.56 28.59
CA LEU A 572 19.47 -18.55 28.50
C LEU A 572 18.85 -17.40 29.32
N GLN A 573 19.30 -17.25 30.58
CA GLN A 573 18.77 -16.25 31.51
C GLN A 573 19.12 -14.81 31.13
N THR A 574 20.25 -14.60 30.46
CA THR A 574 20.73 -13.25 30.13
C THR A 574 20.54 -12.91 28.65
N LYS A 575 21.17 -13.68 27.75
CA LYS A 575 21.23 -13.37 26.32
C LYS A 575 19.98 -13.77 25.57
N VAL A 576 19.40 -14.94 25.83
CA VAL A 576 18.14 -15.32 25.16
C VAL A 576 16.98 -14.50 25.73
N SER A 577 16.88 -14.42 27.06
CA SER A 577 15.81 -13.66 27.74
C SER A 577 15.74 -12.17 27.34
N GLU A 578 16.88 -11.53 27.06
CA GLU A 578 16.98 -10.12 26.61
C GLU A 578 16.21 -9.84 25.32
N VAL A 579 16.21 -10.79 24.39
CA VAL A 579 15.56 -10.62 23.08
C VAL A 579 14.17 -11.25 23.03
N VAL A 580 13.69 -11.86 24.12
CA VAL A 580 12.36 -12.47 24.19
C VAL A 580 11.31 -11.42 24.49
N ASN A 581 10.23 -11.41 23.71
CA ASN A 581 9.03 -10.70 24.09
C ASN A 581 8.22 -11.51 25.13
N HIS A 582 8.49 -11.28 26.42
CA HIS A 582 7.80 -11.99 27.51
C HIS A 582 6.29 -11.68 27.63
N SER A 583 5.80 -10.67 26.91
CA SER A 583 4.37 -10.38 26.82
C SER A 583 3.65 -11.26 25.79
N ASP A 584 4.41 -11.91 24.89
CA ASP A 584 3.91 -12.90 23.93
C ASP A 584 3.89 -14.28 24.59
N SER A 585 2.71 -14.91 24.62
CA SER A 585 2.50 -16.21 25.27
C SER A 585 3.25 -17.34 24.58
N ASP A 586 3.34 -17.31 23.25
CA ASP A 586 3.94 -18.37 22.45
C ASP A 586 5.46 -18.23 22.48
N GLU A 587 5.96 -16.99 22.34
CA GLU A 587 7.39 -16.71 22.47
C GLU A 587 7.90 -17.05 23.86
N ALA A 588 7.14 -16.69 24.92
CA ALA A 588 7.44 -17.05 26.29
C ALA A 588 7.30 -18.57 26.55
N HIS A 589 6.37 -19.25 25.89
CA HIS A 589 6.23 -20.71 25.99
C HIS A 589 7.43 -21.40 25.35
N ILE A 590 7.83 -21.00 24.14
CA ILE A 590 9.02 -21.53 23.48
C ILE A 590 10.27 -21.22 24.32
N PHE A 591 10.41 -20.01 24.86
CA PHE A 591 11.53 -19.66 25.73
C PHE A 591 11.61 -20.57 26.96
N ARG A 592 10.46 -20.88 27.59
CA ARG A 592 10.41 -21.84 28.72
C ARG A 592 10.72 -23.26 28.28
N SER A 593 10.30 -23.68 27.09
CA SER A 593 10.57 -25.03 26.60
C SER A 593 12.05 -25.27 26.31
N LEU A 594 12.84 -24.22 26.04
CA LEU A 594 14.29 -24.32 25.87
C LEU A 594 14.99 -24.96 27.07
N LEU A 595 14.48 -24.78 28.30
CA LEU A 595 15.02 -25.42 29.50
C LEU A 595 15.09 -26.95 29.40
N SER A 596 14.19 -27.58 28.62
CA SER A 596 14.20 -29.03 28.41
C SER A 596 15.49 -29.53 27.77
N HIS A 597 16.12 -28.75 26.88
CA HIS A 597 17.38 -29.12 26.24
C HIS A 597 18.54 -29.19 27.24
N LEU A 598 18.53 -28.32 28.25
CA LEU A 598 19.53 -28.34 29.33
C LEU A 598 19.39 -29.61 30.20
N LEU A 599 18.15 -30.05 30.43
CA LEU A 599 17.84 -31.22 31.24
C LEU A 599 18.05 -32.54 30.47
N ALA A 600 17.86 -32.53 29.16
CA ALA A 600 18.09 -33.70 28.31
C ALA A 600 19.59 -34.00 28.10
N SER A 601 20.44 -32.98 28.14
CA SER A 601 21.89 -33.10 27.86
C SER A 601 22.73 -33.60 29.04
N THR A 602 22.13 -33.88 30.21
CA THR A 602 22.87 -34.44 31.36
C THR A 602 23.23 -35.91 31.11
N LYS A 603 24.22 -36.19 30.26
CA LYS A 603 24.92 -37.48 30.27
C LYS A 603 25.64 -37.62 31.62
N PRO A 604 25.50 -38.76 32.34
CA PRO A 604 26.25 -38.98 33.56
C PRO A 604 27.74 -38.99 33.24
N MET A 605 28.52 -38.11 33.90
CA MET A 605 29.98 -38.19 33.90
C MET A 605 30.40 -39.60 34.36
N ALA A 606 31.08 -40.35 33.49
CA ALA A 606 31.74 -41.58 33.90
C ALA A 606 32.85 -41.24 34.91
N PRO A 607 32.95 -41.94 36.06
CA PRO A 607 33.94 -41.63 37.06
C PRO A 607 35.34 -42.06 36.58
N SER A 608 36.27 -41.11 36.63
CA SER A 608 37.70 -41.33 36.45
C SER A 608 38.23 -42.38 37.42
N SER A 609 38.87 -43.42 36.90
CA SER A 609 39.57 -44.43 37.67
C SER A 609 40.91 -43.91 38.20
N THR A 610 41.11 -43.86 39.53
CA THR A 610 42.38 -44.27 40.17
C THR A 610 42.31 -44.35 41.70
N SER A 611 42.68 -45.54 42.20
CA SER A 611 43.53 -45.86 43.36
C SER A 611 43.10 -45.68 44.83
N GLN A 612 42.75 -46.85 45.41
CA GLN A 612 43.37 -47.52 46.58
C GLN A 612 43.30 -46.96 48.03
N ARG A 613 42.72 -47.84 48.88
CA ARG A 613 43.06 -48.25 50.27
C ARG A 613 42.70 -47.30 51.44
N HIS A 614 41.76 -47.70 52.31
CA HIS A 614 42.01 -48.48 53.54
C HIS A 614 40.72 -48.70 54.39
N ALA A 615 40.50 -49.96 54.80
CA ALA A 615 40.02 -50.53 56.08
C ALA A 615 38.86 -49.91 56.93
N GLY A 616 37.98 -50.82 57.42
CA GLY A 616 37.20 -50.71 58.69
C GLY A 616 35.68 -50.88 58.50
N ILE A 617 35.08 -52.07 58.59
CA ILE A 617 34.58 -52.83 59.78
C ILE A 617 33.26 -52.28 60.39
N LEU A 618 32.24 -53.18 60.44
CA LEU A 618 30.97 -53.21 61.23
C LEU A 618 29.86 -52.21 60.82
N SER A 619 28.55 -52.48 60.84
CA SER A 619 27.66 -53.54 61.36
C SER A 619 26.28 -53.34 60.68
N SER A 620 25.65 -54.38 60.11
CA SER A 620 24.46 -55.11 60.60
C SER A 620 23.11 -54.35 60.68
N ASP A 621 22.07 -55.11 60.27
CA ASP A 621 20.63 -55.04 60.58
C ASP A 621 19.73 -54.41 59.49
N HIS A 622 18.98 -55.27 58.76
CA HIS A 622 17.59 -55.73 59.04
C HIS A 622 16.58 -54.59 58.84
N ASP A 623 15.43 -54.68 58.17
CA ASP A 623 14.63 -55.79 57.64
C ASP A 623 13.47 -55.21 56.80
N LEU A 624 12.94 -56.03 55.87
CA LEU A 624 11.51 -56.26 55.53
C LEU A 624 10.56 -55.05 55.31
N ALA A 625 10.10 -54.78 54.09
CA ALA A 625 9.00 -55.44 53.35
C ALA A 625 7.56 -55.14 53.86
N SER A 626 6.75 -54.45 53.03
CA SER A 626 5.36 -54.79 52.62
C SER A 626 4.68 -53.52 52.04
N SER A 627 4.34 -53.49 50.75
CA SER A 627 3.05 -53.88 50.16
C SER A 627 1.90 -52.90 50.43
N ALA A 628 1.52 -52.13 49.41
CA ALA A 628 0.12 -51.93 49.00
C ALA A 628 0.04 -51.17 47.66
N LYS A 629 -0.41 -51.88 46.63
CA LYS A 629 -1.01 -51.30 45.42
C LYS A 629 -2.35 -50.67 45.80
N THR A 630 -2.66 -49.49 45.27
CA THR A 630 -3.83 -49.17 44.42
C THR A 630 -3.98 -47.64 44.27
N GLY A 631 -4.37 -47.18 43.08
CA GLY A 631 -4.71 -45.79 42.82
C GLY A 631 -4.10 -45.24 41.54
N ARG A 632 -4.36 -45.91 40.42
CA ARG A 632 -4.18 -45.36 39.08
C ARG A 632 -5.43 -44.55 38.72
N ASP A 633 -5.21 -43.50 37.95
CA ASP A 633 -6.11 -42.85 36.99
C ASP A 633 -6.68 -41.47 37.39
N MET A 634 -6.61 -40.59 36.39
CA MET A 634 -7.13 -39.22 36.26
C MET A 634 -6.13 -38.06 36.46
N LEU A 635 -5.07 -37.99 35.63
CA LEU A 635 -4.59 -36.71 35.04
C LEU A 635 -3.49 -36.96 33.97
N ALA A 636 -3.85 -37.52 32.82
CA ALA A 636 -2.98 -37.56 31.66
C ALA A 636 -3.84 -37.72 30.41
N ASP A 637 -4.53 -36.66 30.01
CA ASP A 637 -5.15 -36.61 28.70
C ASP A 637 -5.27 -35.15 28.24
N ALA A 638 -4.17 -34.67 27.65
CA ALA A 638 -4.12 -33.55 26.71
C ALA A 638 -2.65 -33.38 26.31
N LEU A 639 -2.30 -33.94 25.15
CA LEU A 639 -1.19 -33.63 24.23
C LEU A 639 -0.70 -34.92 23.56
N GLN A 640 -1.51 -35.44 22.65
CA GLN A 640 -1.03 -36.18 21.49
C GLN A 640 -1.52 -35.44 20.26
N SER A 641 -0.61 -34.74 19.58
CA SER A 641 -0.74 -34.36 18.18
C SER A 641 0.36 -35.10 17.44
N GLU A 642 -0.04 -36.24 16.88
CA GLU A 642 0.46 -36.92 15.68
C GLU A 642 1.89 -36.55 15.22
N ASP A 643 2.88 -37.20 15.83
CA ASP A 643 4.09 -37.63 15.13
C ASP A 643 3.92 -39.13 14.85
N GLU A 644 3.75 -39.51 13.58
CA GLU A 644 3.76 -40.92 13.17
C GLU A 644 5.20 -41.47 13.23
N GLU A 645 5.63 -41.89 14.42
CA GLU A 645 6.75 -42.83 14.57
C GLU A 645 6.21 -44.26 14.49
N MET A 646 6.39 -44.91 13.34
CA MET A 646 6.16 -46.33 13.16
C MET A 646 7.40 -47.10 13.69
N GLU A 647 7.43 -47.44 14.98
CA GLU A 647 8.34 -48.47 15.52
C GLU A 647 7.65 -49.84 15.47
N ASP A 648 8.01 -50.67 14.50
CA ASP A 648 7.68 -52.10 14.50
C ASP A 648 8.74 -52.89 15.28
N ARG A 649 8.35 -53.44 16.42
CA ARG A 649 9.06 -54.53 17.09
C ARG A 649 8.27 -55.81 16.93
N THR A 650 8.62 -56.59 15.91
CA THR A 650 8.44 -58.05 15.94
C THR A 650 9.71 -58.76 15.45
N GLY A 651 10.05 -59.84 16.14
CA GLY A 651 11.36 -60.48 16.04
C GLY A 651 11.53 -61.45 14.87
N GLU A 652 12.80 -61.86 14.75
CA GLU A 652 13.32 -63.07 14.10
C GLU A 652 13.43 -63.08 12.55
N THR A 653 14.69 -62.91 12.11
CA THR A 653 15.37 -63.58 10.99
C THR A 653 14.70 -63.60 9.62
N GLN A 654 15.11 -62.68 8.73
CA GLN A 654 15.62 -62.96 7.37
C GLN A 654 16.15 -61.68 6.72
N GLY A 655 17.29 -61.75 6.02
CA GLY A 655 17.97 -60.60 5.45
C GLY A 655 17.16 -59.87 4.38
N GLY A 656 16.96 -58.57 4.57
CA GLY A 656 16.44 -57.62 3.58
C GLY A 656 17.33 -56.38 3.56
N LEU A 657 17.67 -55.88 2.37
CA LEU A 657 18.41 -54.64 2.20
C LEU A 657 17.58 -53.46 2.75
N GLU A 658 18.01 -52.85 3.84
CA GLU A 658 17.56 -51.49 4.20
C GLU A 658 17.98 -50.53 3.07
N SER A 659 17.01 -49.88 2.41
CA SER A 659 17.28 -48.90 1.37
C SER A 659 17.96 -47.68 2.00
N GLN A 660 19.27 -47.56 1.79
CA GLN A 660 20.02 -46.38 2.21
C GLN A 660 19.44 -45.11 1.59
N PRO A 661 19.41 -43.99 2.32
CA PRO A 661 18.89 -42.73 1.80
C PRO A 661 19.66 -42.31 0.55
N VAL A 662 18.94 -41.84 -0.47
CA VAL A 662 19.49 -41.46 -1.79
C VAL A 662 20.54 -40.34 -1.66
N ILE A 663 20.42 -39.49 -0.64
CA ILE A 663 21.37 -38.40 -0.34
C ILE A 663 21.91 -38.59 1.06
N ARG A 664 23.24 -38.56 1.20
CA ARG A 664 23.94 -38.56 2.48
C ARG A 664 24.55 -37.18 2.73
N LEU A 665 24.33 -36.60 3.91
CA LEU A 665 24.83 -35.28 4.33
C LEU A 665 26.30 -35.35 4.80
N GLU A 666 27.14 -36.02 4.03
CA GLU A 666 28.58 -36.14 4.29
C GLU A 666 29.26 -34.77 4.18
N GLU A 667 30.40 -34.60 4.84
CA GLU A 667 31.15 -33.33 4.86
C GLU A 667 31.68 -32.99 3.47
N ASP A 668 31.48 -31.74 3.02
CA ASP A 668 31.98 -31.29 1.73
C ASP A 668 33.39 -30.67 1.87
N PRO A 669 34.33 -30.95 0.95
CA PRO A 669 35.68 -30.39 0.98
C PRO A 669 35.75 -28.85 1.03
N ALA A 670 34.73 -28.17 0.51
CA ALA A 670 34.65 -26.70 0.55
C ALA A 670 34.49 -26.16 1.99
N GLU A 671 34.05 -26.97 2.94
CA GLU A 671 33.88 -26.56 4.34
C GLU A 671 35.24 -26.42 5.05
N THR A 672 36.16 -27.34 4.78
CA THR A 672 37.50 -27.42 5.40
C THR A 672 38.45 -26.32 4.92
N LEU A 673 38.16 -25.69 3.78
CA LEU A 673 38.95 -24.59 3.22
C LEU A 673 38.67 -23.24 3.89
N SER A 674 37.61 -23.14 4.72
CA SER A 674 37.16 -21.86 5.28
C SER A 674 37.19 -21.75 6.82
N VAL A 675 37.08 -22.86 7.58
CA VAL A 675 37.10 -22.92 9.07
C VAL A 675 37.67 -24.27 9.56
N GLY A 676 37.93 -24.42 10.87
CA GLY A 676 38.28 -25.67 11.57
C GLY A 676 37.23 -26.80 11.46
N VAL A 677 36.93 -27.52 12.56
CA VAL A 677 36.09 -28.75 12.50
C VAL A 677 34.71 -28.44 11.90
N PRO A 678 34.31 -29.07 10.77
CA PRO A 678 33.03 -28.84 10.11
C PRO A 678 31.84 -29.32 10.97
N PRO A 679 30.64 -28.75 10.79
CA PRO A 679 29.47 -29.16 11.57
C PRO A 679 29.08 -30.61 11.30
N SER A 680 28.49 -31.28 12.29
CA SER A 680 27.85 -32.58 12.06
C SER A 680 26.68 -32.43 11.08
N ALA A 681 26.28 -33.52 10.42
CA ALA A 681 25.13 -33.51 9.51
C ALA A 681 23.85 -32.98 10.19
N GLU A 682 23.65 -33.33 11.46
CA GLU A 682 22.52 -32.87 12.26
C GLU A 682 22.61 -31.37 12.55
N ARG A 683 23.78 -30.85 12.96
CA ARG A 683 23.97 -29.40 13.16
C ARG A 683 23.82 -28.62 11.87
N PHE A 684 24.34 -29.12 10.76
CA PHE A 684 24.18 -28.51 9.45
C PHE A 684 22.69 -28.35 9.08
N LYS A 685 21.90 -29.40 9.31
CA LYS A 685 20.45 -29.38 9.09
C LYS A 685 19.75 -28.35 9.99
N GLN A 686 19.98 -28.40 11.30
CA GLN A 686 19.36 -27.47 12.25
C GLN A 686 19.71 -26.00 11.96
N ARG A 687 20.97 -25.70 11.65
CA ARG A 687 21.40 -24.35 11.29
C ARG A 687 20.79 -23.90 9.96
N THR A 688 20.65 -24.80 8.98
CA THR A 688 19.95 -24.53 7.72
C THR A 688 18.48 -24.19 7.97
N GLU A 689 17.80 -24.91 8.86
CA GLU A 689 16.40 -24.60 9.24
C GLU A 689 16.26 -23.20 9.85
N VAL A 690 17.22 -22.78 10.68
CA VAL A 690 17.24 -21.40 11.22
C VAL A 690 17.41 -20.38 10.10
N PHE A 691 18.34 -20.61 9.17
CA PHE A 691 18.52 -19.73 8.02
C PHE A 691 17.24 -19.61 7.18
N GLU A 692 16.57 -20.73 6.86
CA GLU A 692 15.31 -20.72 6.11
C GLU A 692 14.19 -19.99 6.86
N LYS A 693 14.11 -20.12 8.20
CA LYS A 693 13.16 -19.33 9.01
C LYS A 693 13.40 -17.82 8.86
N LEU A 694 14.65 -17.39 8.81
CA LEU A 694 14.98 -15.97 8.63
C LEU A 694 14.61 -15.46 7.22
N MET A 695 14.58 -16.32 6.20
CA MET A 695 14.23 -15.93 4.82
C MET A 695 12.78 -15.45 4.69
N VAL A 696 11.91 -15.80 5.65
CA VAL A 696 10.55 -15.25 5.73
C VAL A 696 10.56 -13.73 5.84
N PHE A 697 11.58 -13.15 6.49
CA PHE A 697 11.71 -11.70 6.64
C PHE A 697 12.25 -11.01 5.39
N VAL A 698 12.96 -11.73 4.51
CA VAL A 698 13.71 -11.15 3.38
C VAL A 698 12.83 -11.01 2.14
N LYS A 699 12.95 -9.89 1.40
CA LYS A 699 12.28 -9.65 0.12
C LYS A 699 12.68 -10.65 -0.97
N GLU A 700 11.72 -11.00 -1.84
CA GLU A 700 11.82 -12.09 -2.83
C GLU A 700 13.02 -11.96 -3.78
N ASP A 701 13.30 -10.76 -4.26
CA ASP A 701 14.41 -10.50 -5.19
C ASP A 701 15.79 -10.66 -4.51
N ALA A 702 15.85 -10.54 -3.19
CA ALA A 702 17.07 -10.61 -2.40
C ALA A 702 17.35 -11.98 -1.75
N LYS A 703 16.43 -12.96 -1.86
CA LYS A 703 16.61 -14.30 -1.27
C LYS A 703 16.60 -15.41 -2.32
N GLN A 704 17.08 -16.58 -1.93
CA GLN A 704 16.87 -17.82 -2.69
C GLN A 704 15.36 -18.11 -2.88
N PRO A 705 14.96 -18.90 -3.89
CA PRO A 705 13.54 -19.20 -4.14
C PRO A 705 12.82 -19.77 -2.91
N ASP A 706 11.56 -19.40 -2.68
CA ASP A 706 10.78 -19.89 -1.53
C ASP A 706 10.53 -21.41 -1.59
N ARG A 707 10.11 -21.90 -2.75
CA ARG A 707 9.85 -23.33 -2.97
C ARG A 707 11.14 -24.14 -3.04
N ASN A 708 11.04 -25.43 -2.81
CA ASN A 708 12.13 -26.36 -3.07
C ASN A 708 12.08 -26.84 -4.53
N LEU A 709 13.23 -27.26 -5.07
CA LEU A 709 13.30 -27.83 -6.42
C LEU A 709 12.34 -29.03 -6.60
N LEU A 710 12.09 -29.79 -5.54
CA LEU A 710 11.19 -30.94 -5.55
C LEU A 710 9.72 -30.53 -5.76
N ASP A 711 9.31 -29.34 -5.32
CA ASP A 711 7.94 -28.85 -5.45
C ASP A 711 7.59 -28.46 -6.90
N LEU A 712 8.59 -28.44 -7.80
CA LEU A 712 8.40 -28.21 -9.23
C LEU A 712 8.13 -29.50 -10.01
N ILE A 713 8.32 -30.66 -9.38
CA ILE A 713 8.05 -31.96 -9.96
C ILE A 713 6.61 -32.32 -9.58
N ASN A 714 5.65 -32.09 -10.48
CA ASN A 714 4.29 -32.59 -10.30
C ASN A 714 4.33 -34.13 -10.29
N THR A 715 3.95 -34.76 -9.18
CA THR A 715 3.77 -36.22 -9.09
C THR A 715 2.32 -36.67 -9.32
N ASP A 716 1.43 -35.77 -9.72
CA ASP A 716 0.04 -36.09 -10.06
C ASP A 716 -0.06 -36.67 -11.47
N GLU A 717 0.51 -37.87 -11.70
CA GLU A 717 0.21 -38.69 -12.88
C GLU A 717 0.69 -40.15 -12.71
N TYR A 718 0.53 -40.76 -11.53
CA TYR A 718 0.62 -42.22 -11.38
C TYR A 718 -0.29 -42.73 -10.23
N GLU A 719 -1.58 -42.87 -10.54
CA GLU A 719 -2.44 -43.96 -10.03
C GLU A 719 -3.21 -44.61 -11.18
#